data_AF-A0AAE0XDL4-F1
#
_entry.id   AF-A0AAE0XDL4-F1
#
_cell.length_a   1.000
_cell.length_b   1.000
_cell.length_c   1.000
_cell.angle_alpha   90.00
_cell.angle_beta   90.00
_cell.angle_gamma   90.00
#
_symmetry.space_group_name_H-M   'P 1'
#
loop_
_entity.id
_entity.type
_entity.pdbx_description
1 polymer ?
#
loop_
_entity_poly.entity_id
_entity_poly.type
_entity_poly.pdbx_seq_one_letter_code
_entity_poly.pdbx_strand_id
1 'polypeptide(L)'
;MALSAAFSARQLTSVSGRHWVGAPIATTQQAFGDVTVIRKQTLQFVSILGRRTISTQNITFFFSKFSAPAKLVFHKTSRQSTSQKLKLPYKDLELRQASSATMPSPSTASEMCMHTSGTLDPVWVHKEPYSNFPQFPPLDHDIETEICIIGAGIAGISTAYELIKRGKRVVMIEARDVLAGETGRTSGHLTNDLDDGYLEIAKKHGEQGAKIAAQSHAWARDHIGDIAKELGIDCEYRRLPAYDVSQYPVGDEKHDQELKELKEEAEYQAKLGIETRFDPNLTVKGWTGGVNQRGGLVAENQATFHPTKYLSGLLAWLKKQPNFQCYTRTRAISVSEKGISLLGLGEKSALIETEAGNTIKAEHAVEATCVPLQKLSVITQLSFYRSYCIAVRVPRNSIEDCLLYDDADAYKYTRLTACDAEHDYLVVGGCDHKVGQQSSPTTAPFAELETWTRERFPQATTVDYTWSGQIFEPTDFMAFIGKNQGCERIYIVTGDSGDGLTHGVLAGRLIADEIDGVENPWAALYSPKRLGSIVQSLPSMVANDLQVNLQYKRLFKSDITDIEDLKPGCGGVLNPTLSKPVAVYKDENGKVHKYSAFCPHLKGVVCWNEAEKSFDCPVHGSRFSKEGVCIIGPAKVGLSPADEAGKAHQEAAVSA
;
A
#
# COMPACT_ATOMS: atom_id res chain seq x y z
N MET A 1 -36.76 -44.94 10.80
CA MET A 1 -36.37 -45.64 9.56
C MET A 1 -34.90 -45.28 9.32
N ALA A 2 -33.90 -46.10 9.65
CA ALA A 2 -33.61 -47.49 9.28
C ALA A 2 -32.58 -47.57 8.12
N LEU A 3 -31.33 -47.93 8.50
CA LEU A 3 -30.33 -48.74 7.75
C LEU A 3 -29.66 -48.08 6.50
N SER A 4 -28.40 -48.36 6.11
CA SER A 4 -27.30 -49.26 6.57
C SER A 4 -25.95 -48.67 6.05
N ALA A 5 -24.85 -48.56 6.80
CA ALA A 5 -23.72 -49.51 6.95
C ALA A 5 -22.94 -49.88 5.63
N ALA A 6 -21.63 -50.19 5.56
CA ALA A 6 -20.51 -50.18 6.52
C ALA A 6 -19.16 -50.60 5.85
N PHE A 7 -18.01 -50.19 6.46
CA PHE A 7 -16.70 -50.87 6.52
C PHE A 7 -15.87 -51.26 5.26
N SER A 8 -14.57 -50.91 5.27
CA SER A 8 -13.48 -51.86 5.57
C SER A 8 -12.10 -51.17 5.74
N ALA A 9 -11.24 -51.72 6.60
CA ALA A 9 -9.84 -51.28 6.82
C ALA A 9 -8.91 -52.50 7.01
N ARG A 10 -7.62 -52.36 6.67
CA ARG A 10 -6.46 -53.25 7.04
C ARG A 10 -5.16 -52.51 6.65
N GLN A 11 -4.31 -52.06 7.58
CA GLN A 11 -3.30 -52.78 8.40
C GLN A 11 -2.12 -53.44 7.66
N LEU A 12 -0.97 -52.74 7.74
CA LEU A 12 0.38 -53.20 8.16
C LEU A 12 0.88 -54.63 7.84
N THR A 13 2.11 -54.70 7.29
CA THR A 13 3.24 -55.45 7.90
C THR A 13 4.59 -55.00 7.32
N SER A 14 5.69 -55.22 8.06
CA SER A 14 7.08 -54.88 7.71
C SER A 14 7.89 -56.12 7.29
N VAL A 15 9.13 -55.95 6.80
CA VAL A 15 10.37 -56.66 7.22
C VAL A 15 11.56 -56.41 6.24
N SER A 16 12.79 -56.47 6.77
CA SER A 16 14.13 -56.38 6.14
C SER A 16 14.46 -57.47 5.09
N GLY A 17 15.53 -57.43 4.26
CA GLY A 17 16.63 -56.47 4.06
C GLY A 17 17.94 -57.14 3.52
N ARG A 18 18.95 -56.34 3.15
CA ARG A 18 20.40 -56.63 2.92
C ARG A 18 20.92 -57.49 1.72
N HIS A 19 21.83 -56.86 0.94
CA HIS A 19 23.11 -57.37 0.38
C HIS A 19 23.02 -58.45 -0.75
N TRP A 20 23.96 -58.77 -1.66
CA TRP A 20 25.29 -58.30 -2.17
C TRP A 20 25.58 -59.13 -3.48
N VAL A 21 26.51 -58.90 -4.42
CA VAL A 21 27.40 -57.80 -4.88
C VAL A 21 27.98 -58.19 -6.27
N GLY A 22 28.52 -57.29 -7.12
CA GLY A 22 29.34 -57.71 -8.28
C GLY A 22 29.50 -56.74 -9.48
N ALA A 23 30.71 -56.20 -9.67
CA ALA A 23 31.21 -55.61 -10.94
C ALA A 23 31.82 -56.73 -11.84
N PRO A 24 32.31 -56.52 -13.10
CA PRO A 24 33.51 -55.70 -13.43
C PRO A 24 33.45 -54.89 -14.77
N ILE A 25 34.06 -53.68 -14.87
CA ILE A 25 35.42 -53.28 -15.40
C ILE A 25 35.45 -52.79 -16.87
N ALA A 26 35.85 -51.52 -17.06
CA ALA A 26 36.99 -51.03 -17.89
C ALA A 26 37.07 -49.49 -17.77
N THR A 27 37.91 -48.87 -16.93
CA THR A 27 39.30 -48.40 -17.18
C THR A 27 39.53 -47.77 -18.57
N THR A 28 40.13 -46.58 -18.71
CA THR A 28 41.42 -46.15 -18.09
C THR A 28 41.57 -44.64 -17.82
N GLN A 29 42.20 -44.30 -16.67
CA GLN A 29 43.29 -43.30 -16.44
C GLN A 29 43.16 -41.83 -16.94
N GLN A 30 43.77 -40.78 -16.35
CA GLN A 30 44.45 -40.43 -15.07
C GLN A 30 44.63 -38.87 -15.15
N ALA A 31 44.91 -38.05 -14.13
CA ALA A 31 45.46 -38.24 -12.79
C ALA A 31 45.07 -37.05 -11.85
N PHE A 32 45.04 -37.35 -10.54
CA PHE A 32 45.42 -36.58 -9.34
C PHE A 32 45.43 -35.02 -9.31
N GLY A 33 45.03 -34.37 -8.20
CA GLY A 33 44.88 -34.97 -6.86
C GLY A 33 44.20 -34.13 -5.76
N ASP A 34 44.27 -34.72 -4.57
CA ASP A 34 43.51 -34.54 -3.32
C ASP A 34 43.48 -33.12 -2.72
N VAL A 35 42.33 -32.58 -2.28
CA VAL A 35 41.52 -32.86 -1.06
C VAL A 35 42.15 -32.35 0.25
N THR A 36 41.40 -31.49 0.97
CA THR A 36 41.20 -31.56 2.44
C THR A 36 39.94 -30.79 2.85
N VAL A 37 39.15 -31.38 3.75
CA VAL A 37 37.91 -30.83 4.35
C VAL A 37 38.20 -30.11 5.66
N ILE A 38 37.58 -28.95 5.93
CA ILE A 38 37.50 -28.37 7.29
C ILE A 38 36.04 -27.99 7.65
N ARG A 39 35.73 -28.16 8.95
CA ARG A 39 34.39 -28.14 9.56
C ARG A 39 33.87 -26.75 9.94
N LYS A 40 32.56 -26.71 10.22
CA LYS A 40 31.87 -25.70 11.06
C LYS A 40 32.66 -25.36 12.34
N GLN A 41 32.61 -24.09 12.75
CA GLN A 41 32.61 -23.74 14.17
C GLN A 41 31.82 -22.44 14.45
N THR A 42 30.95 -22.51 15.46
CA THR A 42 30.19 -21.40 16.05
C THR A 42 31.05 -20.72 17.11
N LEU A 43 30.88 -19.41 17.38
CA LEU A 43 31.24 -18.83 18.67
C LEU A 43 30.38 -17.60 19.03
N GLN A 44 29.91 -17.60 20.28
CA GLN A 44 29.23 -16.48 20.97
C GLN A 44 30.23 -15.73 21.88
N PHE A 45 29.71 -14.81 22.70
CA PHE A 45 30.30 -14.16 23.89
C PHE A 45 31.22 -12.94 23.65
N VAL A 46 31.23 -11.90 24.51
CA VAL A 46 30.20 -11.28 25.39
C VAL A 46 30.77 -9.95 25.91
N SER A 47 29.91 -9.05 26.40
CA SER A 47 30.30 -7.79 27.07
C SER A 47 31.06 -8.00 28.41
N ILE A 48 32.01 -7.12 28.73
CA ILE A 48 32.32 -6.70 30.13
C ILE A 48 32.99 -5.32 30.15
N LEU A 49 32.87 -4.63 31.30
CA LEU A 49 33.12 -3.20 31.53
C LEU A 49 34.59 -2.73 31.43
N GLY A 50 34.76 -1.42 31.22
CA GLY A 50 36.02 -0.72 31.54
C GLY A 50 35.99 0.80 31.31
N ARG A 51 35.66 1.61 32.34
CA ARG A 51 35.83 3.08 32.29
C ARG A 51 37.31 3.45 32.24
N ARG A 52 37.72 4.33 31.32
CA ARG A 52 38.72 5.40 31.56
C ARG A 52 38.69 6.47 30.46
N THR A 53 38.56 7.71 30.88
CA THR A 53 38.72 8.94 30.07
C THR A 53 40.19 9.19 29.72
N ILE A 54 40.49 9.65 28.50
CA ILE A 54 41.65 10.48 28.14
C ILE A 54 41.26 11.37 26.93
N SER A 55 41.96 12.51 26.81
CA SER A 55 41.59 13.68 26.01
C SER A 55 41.96 13.63 24.52
N THR A 56 41.19 14.36 23.72
CA THR A 56 41.54 15.10 22.49
C THR A 56 42.92 14.87 21.82
N GLN A 57 42.92 14.48 20.53
CA GLN A 57 43.27 15.35 19.38
C GLN A 57 43.40 14.56 18.05
N ASN A 58 43.09 15.26 16.95
CA ASN A 58 43.56 15.04 15.56
C ASN A 58 43.39 13.66 14.91
N ILE A 59 42.38 13.52 14.04
CA ILE A 59 42.42 12.60 12.90
C ILE A 59 42.09 13.39 11.63
N THR A 60 43.11 13.61 10.80
CA THR A 60 42.97 14.14 9.44
C THR A 60 43.88 13.33 8.51
N PHE A 61 43.35 12.93 7.36
CA PHE A 61 44.03 12.23 6.25
C PHE A 61 44.67 10.86 6.53
N PHE A 62 44.12 9.82 5.88
CA PHE A 62 44.90 9.01 4.94
C PHE A 62 43.98 8.39 3.86
N PHE A 63 44.09 8.85 2.62
CA PHE A 63 43.44 8.27 1.44
C PHE A 63 44.46 8.19 0.30
N SER A 64 45.14 7.05 0.17
CA SER A 64 45.87 6.55 -1.01
C SER A 64 46.52 5.21 -0.59
N LYS A 65 46.71 4.18 -1.42
CA LYS A 65 46.56 3.99 -2.88
C LYS A 65 46.04 2.57 -3.11
N PHE A 66 45.29 2.33 -4.19
CA PHE A 66 45.57 1.24 -5.12
C PHE A 66 44.79 1.49 -6.42
N SER A 67 45.51 1.49 -7.54
CA SER A 67 44.97 1.81 -8.86
C SER A 67 45.42 0.77 -9.88
N ALA A 68 44.48 0.03 -10.46
CA ALA A 68 44.61 -0.62 -11.77
C ALA A 68 43.19 -0.86 -12.34
N PRO A 69 42.90 -0.57 -13.62
CA PRO A 69 41.52 -0.50 -14.11
C PRO A 69 41.04 -1.80 -14.77
N ALA A 70 39.93 -2.35 -14.29
CA ALA A 70 39.10 -3.26 -15.08
C ALA A 70 38.15 -2.43 -15.97
N LYS A 71 38.24 -2.59 -17.30
CA LYS A 71 37.27 -2.00 -18.23
C LYS A 71 35.94 -2.76 -18.14
N LEU A 72 35.02 -2.29 -17.31
CA LEU A 72 33.61 -2.67 -17.44
C LEU A 72 32.97 -1.82 -18.54
N VAL A 73 32.59 -2.46 -19.65
CA VAL A 73 31.80 -1.82 -20.70
C VAL A 73 30.35 -1.79 -20.25
N PHE A 74 29.93 -0.66 -19.68
CA PHE A 74 28.51 -0.40 -19.45
C PHE A 74 27.85 0.02 -20.78
N HIS A 75 26.87 -0.76 -21.25
CA HIS A 75 25.94 -0.27 -22.25
C HIS A 75 25.08 0.84 -21.64
N LYS A 76 25.36 2.07 -22.06
CA LYS A 76 24.62 3.26 -21.66
C LYS A 76 23.35 3.37 -22.50
N THR A 77 22.23 2.83 -22.02
CA THR A 77 20.89 3.20 -22.52
C THR A 77 20.49 4.56 -21.95
N SER A 78 21.23 5.62 -22.32
CA SER A 78 20.83 6.99 -22.01
C SER A 78 19.72 7.42 -22.97
N ARG A 79 18.45 7.15 -22.61
CA ARG A 79 17.34 7.95 -23.14
C ARG A 79 17.53 9.38 -22.59
N GLN A 80 18.00 10.28 -23.45
CA GLN A 80 18.14 11.69 -23.10
C GLN A 80 16.73 12.27 -22.96
N SER A 81 16.40 12.79 -21.77
CA SER A 81 15.22 13.62 -21.61
C SER A 81 15.41 14.93 -22.37
N THR A 82 14.90 14.97 -23.60
CA THR A 82 14.69 16.22 -24.33
C THR A 82 13.54 16.97 -23.67
N SER A 83 13.83 17.64 -22.55
CA SER A 83 12.93 18.60 -21.96
C SER A 83 12.76 19.78 -22.92
N GLN A 84 11.81 19.67 -23.86
CA GLN A 84 11.31 20.83 -24.57
C GLN A 84 10.73 21.79 -23.53
N LYS A 85 11.43 22.90 -23.30
CA LYS A 85 10.92 23.99 -22.47
C LYS A 85 9.80 24.70 -23.21
N LEU A 86 8.59 24.11 -23.23
CA LEU A 86 7.39 24.90 -23.46
C LEU A 86 7.29 25.91 -22.31
N LYS A 87 7.59 27.17 -22.61
CA LYS A 87 7.24 28.30 -21.76
C LYS A 87 5.73 28.52 -21.85
N LEU A 88 4.95 27.75 -21.10
CA LEU A 88 3.56 28.08 -20.84
C LEU A 88 3.52 29.34 -19.97
N PRO A 89 2.82 30.41 -20.39
CA PRO A 89 2.67 31.60 -19.56
C PRO A 89 1.64 31.31 -18.46
N TYR A 90 2.13 30.95 -17.27
CA TYR A 90 1.31 30.95 -16.06
C TYR A 90 0.80 32.37 -15.81
N LYS A 91 -0.47 32.61 -16.13
CA LYS A 91 -1.24 33.79 -15.73
C LYS A 91 -2.54 33.33 -15.08
N ASP A 92 -2.63 33.56 -13.78
CA ASP A 92 -3.85 33.83 -13.04
C ASP A 92 -5.05 32.92 -13.36
N LEU A 93 -4.86 31.61 -13.17
CA LEU A 93 -5.96 30.72 -12.79
C LEU A 93 -6.28 30.96 -11.31
N GLU A 94 -7.10 31.99 -11.04
CA GLU A 94 -7.79 32.07 -9.76
C GLU A 94 -8.63 30.81 -9.58
N LEU A 95 -8.33 30.03 -8.53
CA LEU A 95 -9.19 28.96 -8.04
C LEU A 95 -10.52 29.57 -7.60
N ARG A 96 -11.48 29.67 -8.53
CA ARG A 96 -12.85 30.05 -8.22
C ARG A 96 -13.41 29.02 -7.27
N GLN A 97 -13.74 29.47 -6.05
CA GLN A 97 -14.44 28.66 -5.07
C GLN A 97 -15.67 28.03 -5.73
N ALA A 98 -15.77 26.70 -5.66
CA ALA A 98 -16.92 25.98 -6.19
C ALA A 98 -18.20 26.54 -5.57
N SER A 99 -19.23 26.78 -6.38
CA SER A 99 -20.49 27.32 -5.88
C SER A 99 -21.10 26.36 -4.88
N SER A 100 -21.39 26.84 -3.67
CA SER A 100 -21.92 26.02 -2.59
C SER A 100 -23.30 25.43 -2.93
N ALA A 101 -23.32 24.19 -3.43
CA ALA A 101 -24.37 23.27 -3.03
C ALA A 101 -24.30 23.19 -1.50
N THR A 102 -25.46 23.19 -0.83
CA THR A 102 -25.54 23.23 0.64
C THR A 102 -24.86 22.01 1.24
N MET A 103 -23.60 22.19 1.66
CA MET A 103 -22.82 21.21 2.41
C MET A 103 -23.57 20.82 3.68
N PRO A 104 -23.54 19.54 4.11
CA PRO A 104 -23.94 19.18 5.45
C PRO A 104 -23.09 19.97 6.46
N SER A 105 -23.66 20.20 7.66
CA SER A 105 -22.97 20.89 8.77
C SER A 105 -21.53 20.38 8.90
N PRO A 106 -20.52 21.26 8.94
CA PRO A 106 -19.14 20.81 9.07
C PRO A 106 -19.00 19.99 10.36
N SER A 107 -18.46 18.78 10.24
CA SER A 107 -17.67 18.22 11.33
C SER A 107 -16.58 19.23 11.67
N THR A 108 -16.27 19.37 12.95
CA THR A 108 -15.26 20.31 13.41
C THR A 108 -13.93 20.02 12.71
N ALA A 109 -13.41 20.98 11.94
CA ALA A 109 -12.24 20.80 11.08
C ALA A 109 -10.96 20.33 11.82
N SER A 110 -10.99 20.37 13.16
CA SER A 110 -10.01 19.79 14.09
C SER A 110 -9.85 18.27 13.97
N GLU A 111 -10.89 17.52 13.57
CA GLU A 111 -10.90 16.05 13.58
C GLU A 111 -10.67 15.40 12.21
N MET A 112 -10.41 16.15 11.14
CA MET A 112 -10.28 15.57 9.79
C MET A 112 -9.19 14.48 9.73
N CYS A 113 -8.12 14.64 10.51
CA CYS A 113 -7.06 13.64 10.62
C CYS A 113 -7.48 12.33 11.31
N MET A 114 -8.65 12.25 11.94
CA MET A 114 -9.23 11.02 12.53
C MET A 114 -10.11 10.26 11.54
N HIS A 115 -10.79 10.96 10.62
CA HIS A 115 -11.67 10.35 9.62
C HIS A 115 -10.98 9.97 8.29
N THR A 116 -9.83 10.57 7.95
CA THR A 116 -9.18 10.39 6.63
C THR A 116 -7.68 10.74 6.66
N SER A 117 -6.87 10.25 5.71
CA SER A 117 -5.40 10.46 5.68
C SER A 117 -4.95 11.72 4.92
N GLY A 118 -5.82 12.70 4.76
CA GLY A 118 -5.54 13.97 4.10
C GLY A 118 -6.71 14.94 4.20
N THR A 119 -6.47 16.24 4.03
CA THR A 119 -7.52 17.26 4.17
C THR A 119 -8.44 17.40 2.96
N LEU A 120 -8.11 16.73 1.85
CA LEU A 120 -8.98 16.67 0.68
C LEU A 120 -9.85 15.41 0.73
N ASP A 121 -11.17 15.59 0.64
CA ASP A 121 -12.14 14.50 0.75
C ASP A 121 -12.24 13.67 -0.56
N PRO A 122 -12.23 12.34 -0.47
CA PRO A 122 -12.43 11.47 -1.62
C PRO A 122 -13.92 11.41 -2.01
N VAL A 123 -14.19 11.17 -3.30
CA VAL A 123 -15.57 11.14 -3.88
C VAL A 123 -16.57 10.28 -3.09
N TRP A 124 -16.11 9.26 -2.37
CA TRP A 124 -16.92 8.35 -1.55
C TRP A 124 -17.79 9.05 -0.51
N VAL A 125 -17.35 10.19 0.04
CA VAL A 125 -18.16 10.93 1.03
C VAL A 125 -19.45 11.49 0.43
N HIS A 126 -19.55 11.56 -0.90
CA HIS A 126 -20.73 12.02 -1.62
C HIS A 126 -21.96 11.12 -1.42
N LYS A 127 -21.76 9.80 -1.25
CA LYS A 127 -22.83 8.83 -1.01
C LYS A 127 -22.73 8.10 0.32
N GLU A 128 -21.55 8.06 0.93
CA GLU A 128 -21.35 7.49 2.26
C GLU A 128 -20.44 8.44 3.07
N PRO A 129 -20.98 9.54 3.62
CA PRO A 129 -20.23 10.47 4.47
C PRO A 129 -19.75 9.79 5.76
N TYR A 130 -18.68 10.30 6.37
CA TYR A 130 -18.02 9.72 7.55
C TYR A 130 -18.99 9.42 8.71
N SER A 131 -20.03 10.24 8.89
CA SER A 131 -21.10 10.05 9.89
C SER A 131 -21.91 8.76 9.73
N ASN A 132 -21.93 8.15 8.55
CA ASN A 132 -22.61 6.88 8.30
C ASN A 132 -21.78 5.67 8.76
N PHE A 133 -20.45 5.83 8.91
CA PHE A 133 -19.58 4.73 9.25
C PHE A 133 -19.90 4.17 10.66
N PRO A 134 -19.90 2.84 10.85
CA PRO A 134 -20.15 2.24 12.16
C PRO A 134 -19.16 2.71 13.23
N GLN A 135 -19.71 3.34 14.28
CA GLN A 135 -18.93 3.88 15.40
C GLN A 135 -18.57 2.80 16.42
N PHE A 136 -17.39 2.92 17.03
CA PHE A 136 -16.85 2.03 18.05
C PHE A 136 -16.22 2.85 19.19
N PRO A 137 -16.10 2.31 20.41
CA PRO A 137 -15.45 3.01 21.53
C PRO A 137 -13.92 2.88 21.46
N PRO A 138 -13.15 3.75 22.15
CA PRO A 138 -11.75 3.48 22.44
C PRO A 138 -11.60 2.33 23.46
N LEU A 139 -10.45 1.66 23.44
CA LEU A 139 -10.11 0.63 24.41
C LEU A 139 -9.69 1.25 25.75
N ASP A 140 -10.41 0.93 26.81
CA ASP A 140 -10.21 1.45 28.18
C ASP A 140 -9.74 0.40 29.21
N HIS A 141 -9.49 -0.84 28.79
CA HIS A 141 -9.07 -1.96 29.64
C HIS A 141 -8.17 -2.98 28.91
N ASP A 142 -7.52 -3.87 29.66
CA ASP A 142 -6.78 -5.01 29.12
C ASP A 142 -7.71 -6.11 28.60
N ILE A 143 -7.38 -6.76 27.48
CA ILE A 143 -8.19 -7.82 26.86
C ILE A 143 -7.38 -9.10 26.58
N GLU A 144 -7.99 -10.26 26.83
CA GLU A 144 -7.56 -11.55 26.26
C GLU A 144 -8.52 -12.01 25.14
N THR A 145 -7.98 -12.47 24.01
CA THR A 145 -8.76 -12.94 22.84
C THR A 145 -8.05 -14.10 22.11
N GLU A 146 -8.71 -14.75 21.16
CA GLU A 146 -8.01 -15.68 20.26
C GLU A 146 -7.20 -14.88 19.22
N ILE A 147 -7.82 -13.89 18.59
CA ILE A 147 -7.24 -13.16 17.46
C ILE A 147 -7.39 -11.65 17.67
N CYS A 148 -6.27 -10.92 17.58
CA CYS A 148 -6.23 -9.46 17.53
C CYS A 148 -5.88 -8.98 16.12
N ILE A 149 -6.74 -8.20 15.48
CA ILE A 149 -6.51 -7.57 14.17
C ILE A 149 -6.19 -6.09 14.40
N ILE A 150 -5.14 -5.59 13.75
CA ILE A 150 -4.65 -4.22 13.91
C ILE A 150 -4.77 -3.51 12.57
N GLY A 151 -5.66 -2.53 12.49
CA GLY A 151 -6.04 -1.81 11.28
C GLY A 151 -7.44 -2.20 10.78
N ALA A 152 -8.33 -1.21 10.64
CA ALA A 152 -9.71 -1.37 10.15
C ALA A 152 -9.87 -0.87 8.69
N GLY A 153 -8.88 -1.17 7.85
CA GLY A 153 -9.00 -1.11 6.39
C GLY A 153 -9.55 -2.40 5.80
N ILE A 154 -9.62 -2.50 4.46
CA ILE A 154 -10.20 -3.67 3.76
C ILE A 154 -9.54 -4.99 4.16
N ALA A 155 -8.22 -5.01 4.36
CA ALA A 155 -7.48 -6.19 4.81
C ALA A 155 -7.93 -6.70 6.19
N GLY A 156 -8.00 -5.80 7.18
CA GLY A 156 -8.40 -6.16 8.53
C GLY A 156 -9.87 -6.59 8.62
N ILE A 157 -10.76 -5.87 7.92
CA ILE A 157 -12.20 -6.16 7.90
C ILE A 157 -12.49 -7.50 7.18
N SER A 158 -11.82 -7.77 6.05
CA SER A 158 -11.99 -9.05 5.33
C SER A 158 -11.43 -10.23 6.15
N THR A 159 -10.32 -10.01 6.87
CA THR A 159 -9.77 -10.99 7.81
C THR A 159 -10.71 -11.24 9.00
N ALA A 160 -11.34 -10.20 9.53
CA ALA A 160 -12.36 -10.33 10.57
C ALA A 160 -13.56 -11.14 10.06
N TYR A 161 -14.07 -10.86 8.86
CA TYR A 161 -15.20 -11.58 8.26
C TYR A 161 -14.93 -13.09 8.15
N GLU A 162 -13.82 -13.47 7.53
CA GLU A 162 -13.40 -14.87 7.36
C GLU A 162 -13.27 -15.60 8.71
N LEU A 163 -12.59 -15.00 9.69
CA LEU A 163 -12.38 -15.61 11.01
C LEU A 163 -13.68 -15.71 11.83
N ILE A 164 -14.55 -14.70 11.76
CA ILE A 164 -15.84 -14.69 12.46
C ILE A 164 -16.80 -15.74 11.87
N LYS A 165 -16.85 -15.90 10.53
CA LYS A 165 -17.61 -16.98 9.86
C LYS A 165 -17.12 -18.38 10.25
N ARG A 166 -15.85 -18.50 10.66
CA ARG A 166 -15.22 -19.73 11.19
C ARG A 166 -15.34 -19.89 12.71
N GLY A 167 -16.09 -19.01 13.38
CA GLY A 167 -16.42 -19.10 14.81
C GLY A 167 -15.33 -18.63 15.78
N LYS A 168 -14.25 -17.99 15.30
CA LYS A 168 -13.16 -17.48 16.15
C LYS A 168 -13.60 -16.26 16.97
N ARG A 169 -12.96 -16.01 18.11
CA ARG A 169 -13.10 -14.73 18.85
C ARG A 169 -12.11 -13.70 18.30
N VAL A 170 -12.62 -12.61 17.76
CA VAL A 170 -11.83 -11.56 17.11
C VAL A 170 -12.03 -10.22 17.80
N VAL A 171 -10.93 -9.58 18.18
CA VAL A 171 -10.87 -8.18 18.58
C VAL A 171 -10.14 -7.43 17.48
N MET A 172 -10.72 -6.34 16.97
CA MET A 172 -10.06 -5.45 16.00
C MET A 172 -9.78 -4.10 16.63
N ILE A 173 -8.58 -3.55 16.44
CA ILE A 173 -8.23 -2.20 16.87
C ILE A 173 -7.82 -1.33 15.68
N GLU A 174 -8.25 -0.07 15.71
CA GLU A 174 -7.87 0.96 14.73
C GLU A 174 -7.33 2.18 15.48
N ALA A 175 -6.23 2.74 14.98
CA ALA A 175 -5.55 3.87 15.61
C ALA A 175 -6.33 5.18 15.49
N ARG A 176 -7.27 5.26 14.54
CA ARG A 176 -8.16 6.39 14.27
C ARG A 176 -9.61 5.90 14.16
N ASP A 177 -10.44 6.49 13.32
CA ASP A 177 -11.76 5.93 13.03
C ASP A 177 -11.67 4.84 11.93
N VAL A 178 -12.68 3.97 11.83
CA VAL A 178 -12.70 2.91 10.80
C VAL A 178 -12.61 3.49 9.40
N LEU A 179 -11.94 2.79 8.47
CA LEU A 179 -11.73 3.20 7.08
C LEU A 179 -10.92 4.50 6.86
N ALA A 180 -10.40 5.15 7.90
CA ALA A 180 -9.69 6.43 7.80
C ALA A 180 -8.33 6.39 7.05
N GLY A 181 -7.83 5.19 6.73
CA GLY A 181 -6.63 4.97 5.92
C GLY A 181 -6.90 4.96 4.41
N GLU A 182 -5.98 4.35 3.66
CA GLU A 182 -6.01 4.39 2.18
C GLU A 182 -7.19 3.65 1.55
N THR A 183 -7.79 2.68 2.26
CA THR A 183 -9.06 2.07 1.85
C THR A 183 -10.19 3.10 1.67
N GLY A 184 -10.23 4.14 2.51
CA GLY A 184 -11.19 5.25 2.38
C GLY A 184 -10.86 6.21 1.24
N ARG A 185 -9.67 6.11 0.61
CA ARG A 185 -9.13 7.05 -0.39
C ARG A 185 -8.76 6.41 -1.73
N THR A 186 -9.00 5.12 -1.89
CA THR A 186 -8.84 4.38 -3.16
C THR A 186 -9.66 4.99 -4.31
N SER A 187 -9.27 4.70 -5.55
CA SER A 187 -10.05 5.04 -6.75
C SER A 187 -11.25 4.09 -6.98
N GLY A 188 -11.21 2.85 -6.45
CA GLY A 188 -12.33 1.90 -6.51
C GLY A 188 -12.35 0.92 -7.68
N HIS A 189 -11.18 0.62 -8.26
CA HIS A 189 -10.99 -0.43 -9.25
C HIS A 189 -10.94 -1.80 -8.54
N LEU A 190 -11.68 -2.80 -9.05
CA LEU A 190 -11.72 -4.14 -8.47
C LEU A 190 -11.50 -5.17 -9.59
N THR A 191 -10.22 -5.44 -9.84
CA THR A 191 -9.75 -6.04 -11.07
C THR A 191 -8.87 -7.27 -10.80
N ASN A 192 -8.77 -8.17 -11.77
CA ASN A 192 -7.69 -9.15 -11.89
C ASN A 192 -6.80 -8.88 -13.11
N ASP A 193 -6.93 -7.70 -13.70
CA ASP A 193 -5.98 -7.06 -14.60
C ASP A 193 -5.12 -6.15 -13.71
N LEU A 194 -3.84 -6.48 -13.50
CA LEU A 194 -3.04 -5.98 -12.38
C LEU A 194 -2.07 -4.89 -12.85
N ASP A 195 -1.87 -3.84 -12.04
CA ASP A 195 -1.13 -2.62 -12.40
C ASP A 195 0.29 -2.89 -12.97
N ASP A 196 0.96 -3.94 -12.49
CA ASP A 196 2.32 -4.31 -12.92
C ASP A 196 2.40 -5.20 -14.19
N GLY A 197 1.28 -5.73 -14.67
CA GLY A 197 1.21 -6.62 -15.83
C GLY A 197 1.71 -8.05 -15.60
N TYR A 198 1.06 -9.04 -16.22
CA TYR A 198 1.38 -10.45 -15.99
C TYR A 198 2.71 -10.89 -16.59
N LEU A 199 3.19 -10.25 -17.66
CA LEU A 199 4.52 -10.50 -18.20
C LEU A 199 5.65 -10.13 -17.20
N GLU A 200 5.50 -9.06 -16.42
CA GLU A 200 6.49 -8.68 -15.39
C GLU A 200 6.36 -9.53 -14.13
N ILE A 201 5.13 -9.81 -13.67
CA ILE A 201 4.87 -10.76 -12.58
C ILE A 201 5.48 -12.14 -12.89
N ALA A 202 5.36 -12.62 -14.13
CA ALA A 202 5.97 -13.87 -14.59
C ALA A 202 7.51 -13.85 -14.60
N LYS A 203 8.15 -12.69 -14.88
CA LYS A 203 9.61 -12.54 -14.77
C LYS A 203 10.10 -12.67 -13.32
N LYS A 204 9.27 -12.28 -12.34
CA LYS A 204 9.57 -12.28 -10.89
C LYS A 204 9.18 -13.56 -10.15
N HIS A 205 8.09 -14.22 -10.54
CA HIS A 205 7.50 -15.35 -9.82
C HIS A 205 7.29 -16.60 -10.68
N GLY A 206 7.67 -16.54 -11.97
CA GLY A 206 7.42 -17.58 -12.95
C GLY A 206 5.96 -17.64 -13.40
N GLU A 207 5.71 -18.41 -14.46
CA GLU A 207 4.37 -18.62 -15.03
C GLU A 207 3.35 -19.13 -13.99
N GLN A 208 3.78 -20.01 -13.08
CA GLN A 208 2.91 -20.50 -12.01
C GLN A 208 2.58 -19.40 -10.98
N GLY A 209 3.48 -18.45 -10.72
CA GLY A 209 3.21 -17.29 -9.86
C GLY A 209 2.20 -16.34 -10.50
N ALA A 210 2.42 -15.99 -11.78
CA ALA A 210 1.48 -15.19 -12.56
C ALA A 210 0.08 -15.84 -12.64
N LYS A 211 0.02 -17.17 -12.84
CA LYS A 211 -1.24 -17.93 -12.82
C LYS A 211 -1.93 -17.92 -11.46
N ILE A 212 -1.17 -18.02 -10.36
CA ILE A 212 -1.73 -17.90 -9.01
C ILE A 212 -2.35 -16.51 -8.83
N ALA A 213 -1.62 -15.44 -9.18
CA ALA A 213 -2.11 -14.06 -9.08
C ALA A 213 -3.42 -13.84 -9.88
N ALA A 214 -3.48 -14.34 -11.12
CA ALA A 214 -4.69 -14.27 -11.95
C ALA A 214 -5.90 -14.95 -11.29
N GLN A 215 -5.71 -16.13 -10.70
CA GLN A 215 -6.76 -16.91 -10.06
C GLN A 215 -7.21 -16.32 -8.71
N SER A 216 -6.27 -15.87 -7.90
CA SER A 216 -6.54 -15.31 -6.57
C SER A 216 -7.20 -13.93 -6.67
N HIS A 217 -6.73 -13.03 -7.53
CA HIS A 217 -7.35 -11.70 -7.69
C HIS A 217 -8.75 -11.81 -8.32
N ALA A 218 -8.95 -12.74 -9.27
CA ALA A 218 -10.28 -13.09 -9.76
C ALA A 218 -11.20 -13.57 -8.62
N TRP A 219 -10.74 -14.51 -7.78
CA TRP A 219 -11.49 -14.96 -6.62
C TRP A 219 -11.85 -13.81 -5.67
N ALA A 220 -10.92 -12.89 -5.38
CA ALA A 220 -11.16 -11.78 -4.46
C ALA A 220 -12.21 -10.79 -4.99
N ARG A 221 -12.11 -10.41 -6.27
CA ARG A 221 -13.09 -9.59 -6.99
C ARG A 221 -14.48 -10.24 -7.00
N ASP A 222 -14.54 -11.55 -7.20
CA ASP A 222 -15.77 -12.32 -7.23
C ASP A 222 -16.39 -12.42 -5.82
N HIS A 223 -15.55 -12.66 -4.81
CA HIS A 223 -15.94 -12.83 -3.41
C HIS A 223 -16.54 -11.57 -2.77
N ILE A 224 -16.07 -10.36 -3.14
CA ILE A 224 -16.75 -9.10 -2.73
C ILE A 224 -18.20 -9.08 -3.22
N GLY A 225 -18.45 -9.48 -4.47
CA GLY A 225 -19.79 -9.53 -5.05
C GLY A 225 -20.69 -10.56 -4.35
N ASP A 226 -20.13 -11.73 -4.03
CA ASP A 226 -20.84 -12.77 -3.29
C ASP A 226 -21.18 -12.32 -1.85
N ILE A 227 -20.25 -11.70 -1.12
CA ILE A 227 -20.51 -11.14 0.23
C ILE A 227 -21.57 -10.04 0.17
N ALA A 228 -21.43 -9.08 -0.76
CA ALA A 228 -22.39 -8.00 -0.92
C ALA A 228 -23.81 -8.53 -1.17
N LYS A 229 -23.93 -9.59 -1.98
CA LYS A 229 -25.19 -10.29 -2.25
C LYS A 229 -25.69 -11.12 -1.06
N GLU A 230 -24.82 -11.85 -0.35
CA GLU A 230 -25.18 -12.65 0.83
C GLU A 230 -25.74 -11.75 1.95
N LEU A 231 -25.11 -10.59 2.17
CA LEU A 231 -25.41 -9.70 3.27
C LEU A 231 -26.40 -8.57 2.91
N GLY A 232 -26.79 -8.44 1.63
CA GLY A 232 -27.71 -7.42 1.15
C GLY A 232 -27.12 -6.00 1.18
N ILE A 233 -25.83 -5.86 0.90
CA ILE A 233 -25.10 -4.58 0.91
C ILE A 233 -25.15 -3.96 -0.50
N ASP A 234 -25.90 -2.86 -0.66
CA ASP A 234 -25.87 -2.06 -1.88
C ASP A 234 -24.60 -1.20 -1.92
N CYS A 235 -23.56 -1.72 -2.57
CA CYS A 235 -22.29 -1.06 -2.76
C CYS A 235 -21.96 -0.76 -4.23
N GLU A 236 -22.95 -0.56 -5.10
CA GLU A 236 -22.74 -0.25 -6.54
C GLU A 236 -21.90 -1.31 -7.30
N TYR A 237 -21.80 -2.55 -6.76
CA TYR A 237 -21.03 -3.63 -7.34
C TYR A 237 -21.58 -4.06 -8.70
N ARG A 238 -20.74 -4.03 -9.73
CA ARG A 238 -21.10 -4.45 -11.10
C ARG A 238 -19.88 -4.92 -11.89
N ARG A 239 -20.14 -5.74 -12.91
CA ARG A 239 -19.13 -6.24 -13.85
C ARG A 239 -19.03 -5.36 -15.08
N LEU A 240 -17.79 -5.09 -15.50
CA LEU A 240 -17.42 -4.19 -16.59
C LEU A 240 -16.23 -4.79 -17.35
N PRO A 241 -16.01 -4.43 -18.62
CA PRO A 241 -14.71 -4.61 -19.25
C PRO A 241 -13.68 -3.62 -18.67
N ALA A 242 -12.40 -4.02 -18.71
CA ALA A 242 -11.26 -3.13 -18.59
C ALA A 242 -10.59 -2.94 -19.96
N TYR A 243 -10.11 -1.72 -20.21
CA TYR A 243 -9.43 -1.31 -21.43
C TYR A 243 -8.05 -0.72 -21.09
N ASP A 244 -6.96 -1.38 -21.49
CA ASP A 244 -5.65 -0.74 -21.51
C ASP A 244 -5.40 -0.14 -22.88
N VAL A 245 -5.01 1.12 -22.90
CA VAL A 245 -4.92 1.91 -24.13
C VAL A 245 -3.62 2.69 -24.19
N SER A 246 -3.03 2.79 -25.38
CA SER A 246 -1.86 3.65 -25.62
C SER A 246 -2.17 5.11 -25.28
N GLN A 247 -1.25 5.78 -24.59
CA GLN A 247 -1.35 7.23 -24.28
C GLN A 247 -1.20 8.11 -25.54
N TYR A 248 -0.54 7.58 -26.58
CA TYR A 248 -0.13 8.31 -27.77
C TYR A 248 -1.20 8.28 -28.87
N PRO A 249 -1.30 9.32 -29.71
CA PRO A 249 -2.23 9.35 -30.82
C PRO A 249 -1.78 8.42 -31.96
N VAL A 250 -2.76 7.88 -32.71
CA VAL A 250 -2.52 7.08 -33.92
C VAL A 250 -1.58 7.82 -34.89
N GLY A 251 -0.48 7.17 -35.27
CA GLY A 251 0.54 7.71 -36.17
C GLY A 251 1.84 8.17 -35.49
N ASP A 252 1.91 8.14 -34.16
CA ASP A 252 3.19 8.19 -33.43
C ASP A 252 3.86 6.81 -33.42
N GLU A 253 5.18 6.72 -33.64
CA GLU A 253 5.92 5.45 -33.59
C GLU A 253 5.81 4.76 -32.22
N LYS A 254 5.59 5.53 -31.14
CA LYS A 254 5.38 4.99 -29.80
C LYS A 254 4.01 4.33 -29.63
N HIS A 255 2.97 4.88 -30.28
CA HIS A 255 1.64 4.27 -30.29
C HIS A 255 1.69 2.86 -30.88
N ASP A 256 2.34 2.73 -32.04
CA ASP A 256 2.57 1.45 -32.71
C ASP A 256 3.46 0.50 -31.88
N GLN A 257 4.20 0.98 -30.89
CA GLN A 257 5.01 0.16 -29.99
C GLN A 257 4.20 -0.32 -28.77
N GLU A 258 3.51 0.58 -28.08
CA GLU A 258 2.61 0.24 -26.96
C GLU A 258 1.55 -0.76 -27.41
N LEU A 259 0.97 -0.60 -28.61
CA LEU A 259 0.01 -1.58 -29.15
C LEU A 259 0.59 -2.99 -29.38
N LYS A 260 1.91 -3.15 -29.56
CA LYS A 260 2.54 -4.49 -29.60
C LYS A 260 2.67 -5.07 -28.21
N GLU A 261 3.08 -4.26 -27.24
CA GLU A 261 3.28 -4.64 -25.85
C GLU A 261 1.93 -5.04 -25.20
N LEU A 262 0.88 -4.24 -25.40
CA LEU A 262 -0.50 -4.57 -25.02
C LEU A 262 -1.02 -5.85 -25.71
N LYS A 263 -0.61 -6.12 -26.96
CA LYS A 263 -0.99 -7.37 -27.63
C LYS A 263 -0.26 -8.58 -27.03
N GLU A 264 1.02 -8.46 -26.73
CA GLU A 264 1.81 -9.52 -26.09
C GLU A 264 1.27 -9.84 -24.68
N GLU A 265 0.92 -8.82 -23.91
CA GLU A 265 0.26 -8.95 -22.59
C GLU A 265 -1.12 -9.60 -22.74
N ALA A 266 -1.97 -9.15 -23.66
CA ALA A 266 -3.29 -9.76 -23.91
C ALA A 266 -3.19 -11.25 -24.27
N GLU A 267 -2.25 -11.62 -25.14
CA GLU A 267 -1.95 -13.00 -25.49
C GLU A 267 -1.36 -13.80 -24.30
N TYR A 268 -0.77 -13.15 -23.30
CA TYR A 268 -0.25 -13.80 -22.09
C TYR A 268 -1.35 -14.01 -21.03
N GLN A 269 -2.15 -12.98 -20.75
CA GLN A 269 -3.32 -13.06 -19.87
C GLN A 269 -4.31 -14.16 -20.28
N ALA A 270 -4.59 -14.27 -21.60
CA ALA A 270 -5.43 -15.32 -22.15
C ALA A 270 -4.88 -16.74 -21.86
N LYS A 271 -3.56 -16.93 -21.81
CA LYS A 271 -2.92 -18.22 -21.45
C LYS A 271 -3.05 -18.53 -19.96
N LEU A 272 -3.10 -17.52 -19.10
CA LEU A 272 -3.33 -17.66 -17.66
C LEU A 272 -4.79 -17.98 -17.32
N GLY A 273 -5.72 -17.72 -18.25
CA GLY A 273 -7.15 -18.00 -18.11
C GLY A 273 -8.00 -16.76 -17.80
N ILE A 274 -7.46 -15.56 -18.01
CA ILE A 274 -8.24 -14.31 -18.00
C ILE A 274 -8.96 -14.19 -19.37
N GLU A 275 -10.19 -13.68 -19.38
CA GLU A 275 -10.94 -13.46 -20.62
C GLU A 275 -10.45 -12.17 -21.30
N THR A 276 -9.24 -12.23 -21.86
CA THR A 276 -8.54 -11.09 -22.45
C THR A 276 -8.34 -11.27 -23.95
N ARG A 277 -8.44 -10.17 -24.70
CA ARG A 277 -8.18 -10.08 -26.15
C ARG A 277 -7.54 -8.74 -26.50
N PHE A 278 -6.75 -8.71 -27.58
CA PHE A 278 -6.34 -7.46 -28.20
C PHE A 278 -7.34 -7.07 -29.31
N ASP A 279 -7.77 -5.82 -29.34
CA ASP A 279 -8.60 -5.26 -30.41
C ASP A 279 -7.88 -4.05 -31.04
N PRO A 280 -7.47 -4.10 -32.32
CA PRO A 280 -6.79 -2.99 -32.99
C PRO A 280 -7.72 -1.80 -33.34
N ASN A 281 -9.03 -1.93 -33.16
CA ASN A 281 -10.02 -0.88 -33.45
C ASN A 281 -10.78 -0.43 -32.20
N LEU A 282 -10.32 -0.81 -31.00
CA LEU A 282 -10.93 -0.39 -29.73
C LEU A 282 -11.11 1.14 -29.68
N THR A 283 -12.28 1.58 -29.26
CA THR A 283 -12.63 2.99 -28.99
C THR A 283 -13.59 3.05 -27.82
N VAL A 284 -13.32 3.92 -26.84
CA VAL A 284 -14.21 4.11 -25.68
C VAL A 284 -15.38 5.01 -26.06
N LYS A 285 -16.63 4.53 -25.92
CA LYS A 285 -17.80 5.38 -26.18
C LYS A 285 -17.81 6.57 -25.22
N GLY A 286 -17.97 7.78 -25.78
CA GLY A 286 -17.95 9.05 -25.03
C GLY A 286 -16.60 9.75 -25.01
N TRP A 287 -15.50 9.08 -25.39
CA TRP A 287 -14.24 9.75 -25.71
C TRP A 287 -14.42 10.46 -27.06
N THR A 288 -14.82 11.74 -27.01
CA THR A 288 -15.10 12.57 -28.20
C THR A 288 -14.09 13.71 -28.39
N GLY A 289 -13.05 13.72 -27.56
CA GLY A 289 -11.93 14.64 -27.62
C GLY A 289 -11.02 14.48 -28.84
N GLY A 290 -10.08 15.41 -28.99
CA GLY A 290 -9.21 15.49 -30.17
C GLY A 290 -8.12 14.42 -30.25
N VAL A 291 -7.83 13.73 -29.14
CA VAL A 291 -6.85 12.63 -29.10
C VAL A 291 -7.51 11.38 -29.69
N ASN A 292 -7.24 11.10 -30.97
CA ASN A 292 -7.64 9.85 -31.62
C ASN A 292 -6.76 8.71 -31.12
N GLN A 293 -7.26 8.06 -30.07
CA GLN A 293 -6.71 6.86 -29.46
C GLN A 293 -7.48 5.67 -30.04
N ARG A 294 -6.77 4.69 -30.62
CA ARG A 294 -7.38 3.48 -31.18
C ARG A 294 -6.56 2.26 -30.81
N GLY A 295 -7.28 1.19 -30.53
CA GLY A 295 -6.68 -0.11 -30.25
C GLY A 295 -6.18 -0.22 -28.81
N GLY A 296 -6.22 -1.44 -28.30
CA GLY A 296 -5.85 -1.74 -26.92
C GLY A 296 -6.11 -3.19 -26.53
N LEU A 297 -5.77 -3.50 -25.29
CA LEU A 297 -6.15 -4.73 -24.60
C LEU A 297 -7.58 -4.55 -24.07
N VAL A 298 -8.39 -5.61 -24.15
CA VAL A 298 -9.67 -5.69 -23.45
C VAL A 298 -9.69 -6.93 -22.56
N ALA A 299 -9.79 -6.73 -21.25
CA ALA A 299 -10.01 -7.78 -20.27
C ALA A 299 -11.46 -7.74 -19.79
N GLU A 300 -12.22 -8.80 -20.08
CA GLU A 300 -13.63 -8.90 -19.73
C GLU A 300 -13.81 -9.33 -18.26
N ASN A 301 -15.02 -9.14 -17.71
CA ASN A 301 -15.43 -9.56 -16.35
C ASN A 301 -14.69 -8.91 -15.17
N GLN A 302 -14.03 -7.76 -15.36
CA GLN A 302 -13.58 -6.93 -14.24
C GLN A 302 -14.75 -6.31 -13.47
N ALA A 303 -14.48 -5.63 -12.36
CA ALA A 303 -15.53 -5.05 -11.53
C ALA A 303 -15.19 -3.66 -11.00
N THR A 304 -16.24 -2.95 -10.59
CA THR A 304 -16.13 -1.80 -9.69
C THR A 304 -17.25 -1.85 -8.67
N PHE A 305 -17.08 -1.09 -7.59
CA PHE A 305 -17.96 -0.97 -6.45
C PHE A 305 -17.63 0.32 -5.69
N HIS A 306 -18.42 0.62 -4.67
CA HIS A 306 -18.22 1.71 -3.72
C HIS A 306 -17.60 1.15 -2.42
N PRO A 307 -16.27 1.27 -2.20
CA PRO A 307 -15.56 0.50 -1.19
C PRO A 307 -16.00 0.83 0.23
N THR A 308 -16.25 2.11 0.55
CA THR A 308 -16.70 2.51 1.88
C THR A 308 -18.11 2.02 2.20
N LYS A 309 -19.07 2.03 1.26
CA LYS A 309 -20.40 1.39 1.45
C LYS A 309 -20.29 -0.11 1.72
N TYR A 310 -19.48 -0.82 0.92
CA TYR A 310 -19.24 -2.25 1.12
C TYR A 310 -18.73 -2.55 2.53
N LEU A 311 -17.69 -1.83 2.96
CA LEU A 311 -17.06 -2.07 4.25
C LEU A 311 -17.84 -1.51 5.44
N SER A 312 -18.59 -0.42 5.26
CA SER A 312 -19.59 0.09 6.21
C SER A 312 -20.67 -0.96 6.48
N GLY A 313 -21.24 -1.55 5.42
CA GLY A 313 -22.18 -2.66 5.52
C GLY A 313 -21.58 -3.90 6.17
N LEU A 314 -20.34 -4.27 5.82
CA LEU A 314 -19.64 -5.43 6.38
C LEU A 314 -19.29 -5.23 7.87
N LEU A 315 -18.86 -4.03 8.27
CA LEU A 315 -18.67 -3.63 9.67
C LEU A 315 -19.99 -3.63 10.46
N ALA A 316 -21.09 -3.17 9.85
CA ALA A 316 -22.41 -3.20 10.45
C ALA A 316 -22.97 -4.63 10.62
N TRP A 317 -22.53 -5.58 9.78
CA TRP A 317 -22.78 -7.00 9.98
C TRP A 317 -21.87 -7.60 11.06
N LEU A 318 -20.56 -7.32 11.04
CA LEU A 318 -19.58 -7.77 12.04
C LEU A 318 -19.96 -7.33 13.46
N LYS A 319 -20.39 -6.08 13.63
CA LYS A 319 -20.83 -5.51 14.92
C LYS A 319 -22.03 -6.23 15.56
N LYS A 320 -22.76 -7.05 14.80
CA LYS A 320 -23.87 -7.88 15.29
C LYS A 320 -23.44 -9.29 15.72
N GLN A 321 -22.20 -9.69 15.45
CA GLN A 321 -21.71 -11.04 15.75
C GLN A 321 -21.21 -11.12 17.20
N PRO A 322 -21.62 -12.12 17.99
CA PRO A 322 -21.32 -12.18 19.43
C PRO A 322 -19.84 -12.46 19.75
N ASN A 323 -19.07 -12.90 18.76
CA ASN A 323 -17.64 -13.21 18.82
C ASN A 323 -16.74 -12.11 18.24
N PHE A 324 -17.31 -10.95 17.87
CA PHE A 324 -16.57 -9.80 17.34
C PHE A 324 -16.61 -8.60 18.30
N GLN A 325 -15.46 -7.97 18.51
CA GLN A 325 -15.34 -6.66 19.15
C GLN A 325 -14.43 -5.76 18.31
N CYS A 326 -14.67 -4.46 18.33
CA CYS A 326 -13.81 -3.49 17.68
C CYS A 326 -13.67 -2.22 18.51
N TYR A 327 -12.46 -1.67 18.55
CA TYR A 327 -12.12 -0.44 19.25
C TYR A 327 -11.37 0.52 18.31
N THR A 328 -11.96 1.68 18.03
CA THR A 328 -11.33 2.76 17.26
C THR A 328 -10.49 3.64 18.20
N ARG A 329 -9.75 4.61 17.64
CA ARG A 329 -8.92 5.58 18.39
C ARG A 329 -7.96 4.89 19.38
N THR A 330 -7.54 3.67 19.04
CA THR A 330 -6.79 2.71 19.86
C THR A 330 -5.52 2.31 19.10
N ARG A 331 -4.47 3.12 19.22
CA ARG A 331 -3.23 2.94 18.47
C ARG A 331 -2.35 1.86 19.07
N ALA A 332 -2.03 0.82 18.30
CA ALA A 332 -0.97 -0.11 18.65
C ALA A 332 0.42 0.53 18.47
N ILE A 333 1.26 0.44 19.50
CA ILE A 333 2.67 0.89 19.46
C ILE A 333 3.65 -0.29 19.47
N SER A 334 3.19 -1.50 19.79
CA SER A 334 4.01 -2.71 19.90
C SER A 334 3.16 -3.95 19.64
N VAL A 335 3.75 -4.96 19.00
CA VAL A 335 3.15 -6.27 18.70
C VAL A 335 4.26 -7.30 18.80
N SER A 336 4.27 -8.15 19.82
CA SER A 336 5.42 -9.05 20.08
C SER A 336 4.99 -10.43 20.53
N GLU A 337 5.73 -11.47 20.12
CA GLU A 337 5.53 -12.80 20.70
C GLU A 337 6.14 -12.86 22.10
N LYS A 338 5.34 -13.31 23.07
CA LYS A 338 5.75 -13.57 24.45
C LYS A 338 5.49 -15.03 24.80
N GLY A 339 6.10 -15.49 25.88
CA GLY A 339 6.02 -16.86 26.36
C GLY A 339 7.16 -17.76 25.86
N ILE A 340 7.28 -18.93 26.50
CA ILE A 340 8.30 -19.94 26.21
C ILE A 340 7.58 -21.23 25.84
N SER A 341 7.96 -21.83 24.70
CA SER A 341 7.58 -23.20 24.36
C SER A 341 8.83 -24.07 24.43
N LEU A 342 8.83 -25.05 25.33
CA LEU A 342 9.89 -26.03 25.54
C LEU A 342 9.32 -27.41 25.23
N LEU A 343 9.88 -28.11 24.23
CA LEU A 343 9.44 -29.45 23.81
C LEU A 343 7.93 -29.55 23.49
N GLY A 344 7.32 -28.45 23.02
CA GLY A 344 5.87 -28.38 22.73
C GLY A 344 4.99 -28.04 23.93
N LEU A 345 5.57 -27.80 25.12
CA LEU A 345 4.87 -27.38 26.32
C LEU A 345 5.11 -25.88 26.59
N GLY A 346 4.04 -25.15 26.88
CA GLY A 346 4.06 -23.74 27.25
C GLY A 346 3.30 -22.84 26.27
N GLU A 347 2.62 -21.83 26.80
CA GLU A 347 1.85 -20.87 26.02
C GLU A 347 2.77 -19.80 25.42
N LYS A 348 2.80 -19.74 24.09
CA LYS A 348 3.18 -18.52 23.37
C LYS A 348 1.91 -17.74 23.03
N SER A 349 1.96 -16.42 23.15
CA SER A 349 0.90 -15.51 22.72
C SER A 349 1.50 -14.30 22.00
N ALA A 350 0.72 -13.66 21.14
CA ALA A 350 0.98 -12.28 20.76
C ALA A 350 0.57 -11.35 21.92
N LEU A 351 1.40 -10.34 22.18
CA LEU A 351 1.11 -9.23 23.09
C LEU A 351 1.16 -7.92 22.30
N ILE A 352 0.05 -7.19 22.32
CA ILE A 352 -0.13 -5.88 21.71
C ILE A 352 -0.12 -4.85 22.85
N GLU A 353 0.67 -3.80 22.71
CA GLU A 353 0.71 -2.66 23.65
C GLU A 353 0.16 -1.43 22.93
N THR A 354 -0.77 -0.71 23.56
CA THR A 354 -1.41 0.49 22.98
C THR A 354 -0.80 1.80 23.49
N GLU A 355 -0.98 2.88 22.74
CA GLU A 355 -0.54 4.24 23.10
C GLU A 355 -1.16 4.74 24.42
N ALA A 356 -2.37 4.29 24.75
CA ALA A 356 -3.07 4.59 26.01
C ALA A 356 -2.60 3.73 27.21
N GLY A 357 -1.70 2.75 26.99
CA GLY A 357 -1.17 1.88 28.04
C GLY A 357 -1.91 0.55 28.25
N ASN A 358 -3.11 0.41 27.70
CA ASN A 358 -3.87 -0.85 27.70
C ASN A 358 -3.18 -1.91 26.81
N THR A 359 -3.35 -3.18 27.15
CA THR A 359 -2.73 -4.32 26.47
C THR A 359 -3.76 -5.32 25.93
N ILE A 360 -3.42 -5.99 24.82
CA ILE A 360 -4.21 -7.10 24.29
C ILE A 360 -3.31 -8.32 24.18
N LYS A 361 -3.68 -9.41 24.85
CA LYS A 361 -3.04 -10.72 24.71
C LYS A 361 -3.90 -11.59 23.79
N ALA A 362 -3.30 -12.11 22.72
CA ALA A 362 -3.99 -12.91 21.73
C ALA A 362 -3.22 -14.20 21.41
N GLU A 363 -3.91 -15.27 21.02
CA GLU A 363 -3.23 -16.45 20.44
C GLU A 363 -2.57 -16.10 19.10
N HIS A 364 -3.20 -15.23 18.31
CA HIS A 364 -2.69 -14.73 17.04
C HIS A 364 -2.91 -13.22 16.89
N ALA A 365 -2.01 -12.54 16.17
CA ALA A 365 -2.15 -11.12 15.83
C ALA A 365 -1.97 -10.89 14.32
N VAL A 366 -2.74 -9.98 13.74
CA VAL A 366 -2.67 -9.62 12.31
C VAL A 366 -2.40 -8.12 12.18
N GLU A 367 -1.21 -7.76 11.68
CA GLU A 367 -0.85 -6.39 11.33
C GLU A 367 -1.38 -6.06 9.92
N ALA A 368 -2.58 -5.47 9.84
CA ALA A 368 -3.23 -5.00 8.61
C ALA A 368 -3.09 -3.47 8.45
N THR A 369 -1.94 -2.93 8.86
CA THR A 369 -1.66 -1.49 9.05
C THR A 369 -1.05 -0.79 7.83
N CYS A 370 -1.19 -1.37 6.63
CA CYS A 370 -0.45 -1.07 5.38
C CYS A 370 1.08 -1.29 5.46
N VAL A 371 1.71 -1.05 6.62
CA VAL A 371 3.14 -1.28 6.90
C VAL A 371 3.30 -1.87 8.31
N PRO A 372 4.07 -2.96 8.52
CA PRO A 372 4.26 -3.57 9.84
C PRO A 372 4.99 -2.64 10.83
N LEU A 373 4.64 -2.73 12.10
CA LEU A 373 5.10 -1.84 13.17
C LEU A 373 6.55 -2.10 13.63
N GLN A 374 7.12 -3.29 13.37
CA GLN A 374 8.39 -3.71 14.00
C GLN A 374 9.52 -4.12 13.05
N LYS A 375 9.28 -4.31 11.75
CA LYS A 375 10.22 -5.03 10.86
C LYS A 375 10.73 -4.19 9.70
N LEU A 376 11.97 -3.70 9.85
CA LEU A 376 12.66 -2.98 8.78
C LEU A 376 12.90 -3.83 7.52
N SER A 377 13.07 -5.15 7.62
CA SER A 377 13.41 -6.00 6.45
C SER A 377 12.31 -6.06 5.38
N VAL A 378 11.04 -6.00 5.77
CA VAL A 378 9.92 -5.88 4.82
C VAL A 378 9.81 -4.43 4.34
N ILE A 379 9.93 -3.46 5.24
CA ILE A 379 9.91 -2.02 4.90
C ILE A 379 10.97 -1.64 3.85
N THR A 380 12.17 -2.22 3.89
CA THR A 380 13.24 -1.98 2.89
C THR A 380 12.93 -2.55 1.50
N GLN A 381 11.96 -3.47 1.40
CA GLN A 381 11.45 -4.01 0.12
C GLN A 381 10.27 -3.21 -0.43
N LEU A 382 9.88 -2.11 0.23
CA LEU A 382 8.81 -1.22 -0.20
C LEU A 382 9.36 0.12 -0.74
N SER A 383 8.76 0.60 -1.81
CA SER A 383 8.74 2.03 -2.17
C SER A 383 7.39 2.63 -1.77
N PHE A 384 7.34 3.95 -1.59
CA PHE A 384 6.14 4.65 -1.12
C PHE A 384 5.80 5.75 -2.11
N TYR A 385 4.61 5.69 -2.71
CA TYR A 385 4.16 6.63 -3.74
C TYR A 385 2.90 7.38 -3.29
N ARG A 386 2.76 8.64 -3.71
CA ARG A 386 1.48 9.36 -3.69
C ARG A 386 0.85 9.21 -5.06
N SER A 387 -0.40 8.76 -5.11
CA SER A 387 -1.24 8.71 -6.29
C SER A 387 -2.40 9.69 -6.15
N TYR A 388 -2.82 10.32 -7.24
CA TYR A 388 -3.79 11.41 -7.23
C TYR A 388 -5.08 11.01 -7.93
N CYS A 389 -6.19 11.63 -7.56
CA CYS A 389 -7.51 11.39 -8.13
C CYS A 389 -8.31 12.70 -8.20
N ILE A 390 -9.17 12.79 -9.22
CA ILE A 390 -10.23 13.78 -9.34
C ILE A 390 -11.54 13.06 -9.65
N ALA A 391 -12.68 13.65 -9.27
CA ALA A 391 -14.00 13.22 -9.71
C ALA A 391 -14.68 14.35 -10.48
N VAL A 392 -14.96 14.09 -11.76
CA VAL A 392 -15.49 15.08 -12.70
C VAL A 392 -16.91 14.70 -13.10
N ARG A 393 -17.84 15.66 -13.04
CA ARG A 393 -19.23 15.45 -13.44
C ARG A 393 -19.35 15.24 -14.94
N VAL A 394 -19.95 14.12 -15.34
CA VAL A 394 -20.30 13.80 -16.72
C VAL A 394 -21.79 13.49 -16.83
N PRO A 395 -22.49 13.87 -17.91
CA PRO A 395 -23.90 13.52 -18.07
C PRO A 395 -24.10 12.00 -18.09
N ARG A 396 -25.16 11.51 -17.44
CA ARG A 396 -25.48 10.07 -17.42
C ARG A 396 -25.52 9.45 -18.81
N ASN A 397 -24.99 8.23 -18.93
CA ASN A 397 -24.90 7.45 -20.17
C ASN A 397 -24.08 8.09 -21.32
N SER A 398 -23.40 9.23 -21.08
CA SER A 398 -22.57 9.90 -22.09
C SER A 398 -21.21 9.24 -22.32
N ILE A 399 -20.70 8.51 -21.33
CA ILE A 399 -19.48 7.69 -21.40
C ILE A 399 -19.88 6.23 -21.19
N GLU A 400 -19.09 5.33 -21.76
CA GLU A 400 -19.12 3.89 -21.48
C GLU A 400 -18.83 3.60 -20.01
N ASP A 401 -19.50 2.59 -19.45
CA ASP A 401 -19.18 2.10 -18.12
C ASP A 401 -18.12 1.00 -18.28
N CYS A 402 -16.86 1.40 -18.17
CA CYS A 402 -15.68 0.53 -18.27
C CYS A 402 -14.64 0.95 -17.22
N LEU A 403 -13.67 0.07 -16.96
CA LEU A 403 -12.39 0.49 -16.42
C LEU A 403 -11.48 0.87 -17.60
N LEU A 404 -10.63 1.86 -17.42
CA LEU A 404 -9.74 2.37 -18.46
C LEU A 404 -8.38 2.68 -17.82
N TYR A 405 -7.29 2.31 -18.50
CA TYR A 405 -5.92 2.54 -18.07
C TYR A 405 -5.04 2.99 -19.26
N ASP A 406 -4.05 3.84 -19.02
CA ASP A 406 -2.94 4.11 -19.95
C ASP A 406 -1.57 3.85 -19.30
N ASP A 407 -0.57 3.45 -20.08
CA ASP A 407 0.80 3.16 -19.61
C ASP A 407 1.73 4.38 -19.76
N ALA A 408 1.28 5.55 -19.28
CA ALA A 408 2.07 6.78 -19.38
C ALA A 408 3.14 6.92 -18.27
N ASP A 409 4.23 7.64 -18.57
CA ASP A 409 5.23 8.07 -17.55
C ASP A 409 4.55 8.78 -16.36
N ALA A 410 3.42 9.43 -16.62
CA ALA A 410 2.45 9.89 -15.63
C ALA A 410 1.09 9.28 -16.00
N TYR A 411 0.93 7.98 -15.72
CA TYR A 411 -0.22 7.14 -16.08
C TYR A 411 -1.56 7.68 -15.58
N LYS A 412 -2.64 7.32 -16.29
CA LYS A 412 -4.03 7.63 -15.95
C LYS A 412 -4.88 6.38 -15.95
N TYR A 413 -5.76 6.27 -14.96
CA TYR A 413 -6.87 5.32 -14.94
C TYR A 413 -8.21 6.04 -14.76
N THR A 414 -9.31 5.45 -15.24
CA THR A 414 -10.66 6.00 -15.07
C THR A 414 -11.74 4.94 -14.83
N ARG A 415 -12.79 5.34 -14.10
CA ARG A 415 -14.07 4.61 -13.99
C ARG A 415 -15.24 5.52 -13.64
N LEU A 416 -16.47 5.03 -13.80
CA LEU A 416 -17.70 5.73 -13.38
C LEU A 416 -18.18 5.34 -11.97
N THR A 417 -18.77 6.29 -11.25
CA THR A 417 -19.48 6.05 -9.96
C THR A 417 -20.68 7.00 -9.82
N ALA A 418 -21.67 6.65 -9.01
CA ALA A 418 -22.93 7.41 -8.95
C ALA A 418 -22.74 8.84 -8.41
N CYS A 419 -23.14 9.85 -9.20
CA CYS A 419 -23.23 11.25 -8.76
C CYS A 419 -24.66 11.59 -8.34
N ASP A 420 -25.58 11.95 -9.24
CA ASP A 420 -26.95 12.34 -8.86
C ASP A 420 -28.02 11.68 -9.74
N ALA A 421 -29.06 12.41 -10.15
CA ALA A 421 -30.09 11.91 -11.07
C ALA A 421 -29.67 12.06 -12.54
N GLU A 422 -28.94 13.14 -12.86
CA GLU A 422 -28.60 13.59 -14.21
C GLU A 422 -27.14 13.32 -14.58
N HIS A 423 -26.27 13.20 -13.59
CA HIS A 423 -24.83 13.00 -13.74
C HIS A 423 -24.34 11.70 -13.10
N ASP A 424 -23.21 11.22 -13.62
CA ASP A 424 -22.30 10.31 -12.93
C ASP A 424 -20.96 11.04 -12.71
N TYR A 425 -20.14 10.53 -11.78
CA TYR A 425 -18.76 10.98 -11.63
C TYR A 425 -17.83 10.09 -12.44
N LEU A 426 -17.08 10.68 -13.37
CA LEU A 426 -15.87 10.08 -13.90
C LEU A 426 -14.75 10.32 -12.89
N VAL A 427 -14.33 9.25 -12.22
CA VAL A 427 -13.12 9.25 -11.38
C VAL A 427 -11.94 9.06 -12.32
N VAL A 428 -10.95 9.95 -12.26
CA VAL A 428 -9.71 9.91 -13.04
C VAL A 428 -8.54 10.03 -12.07
N GLY A 429 -7.56 9.14 -12.13
CA GLY A 429 -6.42 9.16 -11.21
C GLY A 429 -5.12 8.62 -11.79
N GLY A 430 -4.06 8.64 -10.98
CA GLY A 430 -2.68 8.31 -11.35
C GLY A 430 -1.72 9.48 -11.07
N CYS A 431 -0.79 9.73 -12.00
CA CYS A 431 0.23 10.80 -11.90
C CYS A 431 1.13 10.70 -10.66
N ASP A 432 1.62 9.49 -10.41
CA ASP A 432 2.30 9.14 -9.16
C ASP A 432 3.70 9.72 -8.98
N HIS A 433 4.09 9.91 -7.72
CA HIS A 433 5.48 10.21 -7.37
C HIS A 433 5.87 9.64 -6.00
N LYS A 434 7.16 9.37 -5.77
CA LYS A 434 7.62 8.94 -4.44
C LYS A 434 7.30 9.99 -3.38
N VAL A 435 6.81 9.54 -2.22
CA VAL A 435 6.37 10.38 -1.10
C VAL A 435 7.46 11.40 -0.74
N GLY A 436 7.14 12.70 -0.79
CA GLY A 436 8.04 13.79 -0.41
C GLY A 436 9.30 13.97 -1.27
N GLN A 437 9.36 13.35 -2.46
CA GLN A 437 10.51 13.42 -3.38
C GLN A 437 10.20 14.12 -4.72
N GLN A 438 9.00 14.68 -4.87
CA GLN A 438 8.58 15.43 -6.06
C GLN A 438 9.39 16.73 -6.27
N SER A 439 9.52 17.15 -7.53
CA SER A 439 10.17 18.40 -7.94
C SER A 439 9.19 19.56 -8.18
N SER A 440 7.91 19.24 -8.42
CA SER A 440 6.79 20.16 -8.58
C SER A 440 5.98 20.31 -7.28
N PRO A 441 5.11 21.32 -7.15
CA PRO A 441 4.11 21.38 -6.09
C PRO A 441 3.20 20.15 -6.11
N THR A 442 2.79 19.66 -4.94
CA THR A 442 1.89 18.49 -4.80
C THR A 442 0.48 18.72 -5.36
N THR A 443 0.15 19.96 -5.75
CA THR A 443 -1.11 20.33 -6.42
C THR A 443 -1.05 20.14 -7.94
N ALA A 444 0.14 20.05 -8.54
CA ALA A 444 0.31 19.94 -9.99
C ALA A 444 -0.36 18.69 -10.62
N PRO A 445 -0.35 17.49 -9.98
CA PRO A 445 -1.02 16.31 -10.53
C PRO A 445 -2.53 16.50 -10.78
N PHE A 446 -3.24 17.28 -9.95
CA PHE A 446 -4.67 17.52 -10.18
C PHE A 446 -4.94 18.29 -11.47
N ALA A 447 -4.08 19.27 -11.80
CA ALA A 447 -4.20 20.04 -13.04
C ALA A 447 -3.86 19.20 -14.28
N GLU A 448 -2.90 18.26 -14.16
CA GLU A 448 -2.58 17.27 -15.20
C GLU A 448 -3.77 16.33 -15.45
N LEU A 449 -4.36 15.76 -14.39
CA LEU A 449 -5.55 14.90 -14.48
C LEU A 449 -6.75 15.65 -15.10
N GLU A 450 -7.00 16.90 -14.69
CA GLU A 450 -8.09 17.71 -15.26
C GLU A 450 -7.85 18.03 -16.75
N THR A 451 -6.62 18.38 -17.12
CA THR A 451 -6.24 18.65 -18.51
C THR A 451 -6.44 17.41 -19.38
N TRP A 452 -5.87 16.27 -18.98
CA TRP A 452 -6.02 14.99 -19.67
C TRP A 452 -7.50 14.63 -19.86
N THR A 453 -8.33 14.85 -18.83
CA THR A 453 -9.77 14.56 -18.85
C THR A 453 -10.50 15.44 -19.86
N ARG A 454 -10.30 16.77 -19.82
CA ARG A 454 -11.01 17.72 -20.70
C ARG A 454 -10.63 17.58 -22.17
N GLU A 455 -9.39 17.16 -22.46
CA GLU A 455 -8.93 16.87 -23.82
C GLU A 455 -9.62 15.65 -24.48
N ARG A 456 -10.16 14.73 -23.67
CA ARG A 456 -10.70 13.42 -24.09
C ARG A 456 -12.22 13.33 -23.93
N PHE A 457 -12.75 13.93 -22.87
CA PHE A 457 -14.16 13.97 -22.52
C PHE A 457 -14.66 15.44 -22.46
N PRO A 458 -14.84 16.13 -23.60
CA PRO A 458 -15.24 17.54 -23.63
C PRO A 458 -16.63 17.83 -23.04
N GLN A 459 -17.44 16.78 -22.80
CA GLN A 459 -18.70 16.84 -22.06
C GLN A 459 -18.52 16.90 -20.52
N ALA A 460 -17.30 16.76 -20.01
CA ALA A 460 -17.01 16.82 -18.59
C ALA A 460 -17.12 18.26 -18.06
N THR A 461 -17.86 18.44 -16.96
CA THR A 461 -18.26 19.77 -16.46
C THR A 461 -17.40 20.22 -15.28
N THR A 462 -17.87 20.11 -14.04
CA THR A 462 -17.14 20.50 -12.83
C THR A 462 -16.30 19.37 -12.27
N VAL A 463 -15.14 19.71 -11.72
CA VAL A 463 -14.38 18.84 -10.80
C VAL A 463 -14.95 19.11 -9.41
N ASP A 464 -15.64 18.14 -8.83
CA ASP A 464 -16.31 18.28 -7.53
C ASP A 464 -15.42 17.81 -6.37
N TYR A 465 -14.56 16.82 -6.62
CA TYR A 465 -13.62 16.26 -5.66
C TYR A 465 -12.24 16.13 -6.28
N THR A 466 -11.22 16.40 -5.47
CA THR A 466 -9.82 16.05 -5.74
C THR A 466 -9.28 15.43 -4.46
N TRP A 467 -8.44 14.40 -4.55
CA TRP A 467 -7.80 13.77 -3.38
C TRP A 467 -6.60 12.94 -3.80
N SER A 468 -5.71 12.62 -2.86
CA SER A 468 -4.58 11.70 -3.11
C SER A 468 -4.47 10.59 -2.07
N GLY A 469 -4.06 9.41 -2.53
CA GLY A 469 -3.79 8.21 -1.72
C GLY A 469 -2.29 7.88 -1.64
N GLN A 470 -1.93 6.89 -0.83
CA GLN A 470 -0.58 6.33 -0.75
C GLN A 470 -0.56 4.87 -1.18
N ILE A 471 0.35 4.53 -2.09
CA ILE A 471 0.60 3.17 -2.55
C ILE A 471 1.89 2.64 -1.91
N PHE A 472 1.89 1.36 -1.55
CA PHE A 472 2.99 0.65 -0.91
C PHE A 472 3.53 -0.38 -1.89
N GLU A 473 4.63 -0.04 -2.53
CA GLU A 473 5.10 -0.69 -3.77
C GLU A 473 6.18 -1.74 -3.47
N PRO A 474 5.90 -3.05 -3.50
CA PRO A 474 6.88 -4.11 -3.28
C PRO A 474 7.85 -4.23 -4.47
N THR A 475 9.14 -4.52 -4.22
CA THR A 475 10.15 -4.67 -5.30
C THR A 475 9.92 -5.84 -6.29
N ASP A 476 8.86 -6.61 -6.08
CA ASP A 476 8.44 -7.80 -6.82
C ASP A 476 6.91 -7.87 -7.03
N PHE A 477 6.20 -6.73 -7.05
CA PHE A 477 4.79 -6.57 -7.50
C PHE A 477 3.69 -7.24 -6.66
N MET A 478 4.02 -8.21 -5.81
CA MET A 478 3.02 -9.01 -5.08
C MET A 478 2.99 -8.66 -3.59
N ALA A 479 1.81 -8.63 -2.97
CA ALA A 479 1.71 -8.34 -1.54
C ALA A 479 2.42 -9.36 -0.65
N PHE A 480 2.90 -8.88 0.50
CA PHE A 480 3.38 -9.72 1.60
C PHE A 480 2.21 -10.02 2.54
N ILE A 481 1.68 -11.24 2.46
CA ILE A 481 0.51 -11.72 3.18
C ILE A 481 0.83 -13.07 3.85
N GLY A 482 0.67 -13.14 5.18
CA GLY A 482 0.87 -14.37 5.96
C GLY A 482 1.80 -14.17 7.16
N LYS A 483 2.33 -15.25 7.73
CA LYS A 483 3.22 -15.18 8.92
C LYS A 483 4.43 -14.25 8.71
N ASN A 484 4.59 -13.29 9.62
CA ASN A 484 5.75 -12.42 9.70
C ASN A 484 7.05 -13.27 9.84
N GLN A 485 8.15 -12.81 9.27
CA GLN A 485 9.41 -13.57 9.23
C GLN A 485 9.89 -13.92 10.64
N GLY A 486 10.14 -15.19 10.95
CA GLY A 486 10.57 -15.61 12.30
C GLY A 486 9.50 -15.48 13.40
N CYS A 487 8.25 -15.23 13.04
CA CYS A 487 7.08 -15.32 13.90
C CYS A 487 6.25 -16.55 13.51
N GLU A 488 5.51 -17.08 14.49
CA GLU A 488 4.54 -18.16 14.37
C GLU A 488 3.10 -17.74 14.64
N ARG A 489 2.91 -16.59 15.30
CA ARG A 489 1.60 -16.08 15.75
C ARG A 489 1.28 -14.67 15.25
N ILE A 490 2.26 -13.94 14.71
CA ILE A 490 2.07 -12.62 14.11
C ILE A 490 2.06 -12.76 12.58
N TYR A 491 0.99 -12.26 11.96
CA TYR A 491 0.78 -12.17 10.51
C TYR A 491 0.86 -10.71 10.06
N ILE A 492 1.22 -10.48 8.80
CA ILE A 492 1.26 -9.14 8.19
C ILE A 492 0.47 -9.09 6.88
N VAL A 493 0.00 -7.90 6.52
CA VAL A 493 -0.55 -7.56 5.20
C VAL A 493 0.05 -6.21 4.76
N THR A 494 0.87 -6.21 3.71
CA THR A 494 1.62 -5.01 3.28
C THR A 494 2.15 -5.14 1.84
N GLY A 495 2.44 -4.02 1.19
CA GLY A 495 3.04 -3.98 -0.15
C GLY A 495 2.04 -4.27 -1.26
N ASP A 496 0.98 -3.48 -1.38
CA ASP A 496 -0.21 -3.84 -2.16
C ASP A 496 -0.20 -3.49 -3.66
N SER A 497 0.84 -2.83 -4.20
CA SER A 497 1.03 -2.59 -5.66
C SER A 497 -0.19 -1.94 -6.35
N GLY A 498 -0.90 -1.02 -5.69
CA GLY A 498 -2.14 -0.42 -6.20
C GLY A 498 -3.39 -1.33 -6.06
N ASP A 499 -3.21 -2.64 -6.20
CA ASP A 499 -4.16 -3.75 -6.02
C ASP A 499 -4.68 -3.96 -4.57
N GLY A 500 -4.67 -2.93 -3.72
CA GLY A 500 -5.01 -3.04 -2.28
C GLY A 500 -6.42 -3.57 -1.99
N LEU A 501 -7.37 -3.45 -2.92
CA LEU A 501 -8.73 -3.96 -2.73
C LEU A 501 -8.81 -5.49 -2.89
N THR A 502 -8.13 -6.06 -3.89
CA THR A 502 -8.04 -7.51 -4.09
C THR A 502 -7.04 -8.14 -3.11
N HIS A 503 -5.85 -7.56 -2.94
CA HIS A 503 -4.86 -8.01 -1.95
C HIS A 503 -5.42 -8.04 -0.51
N GLY A 504 -6.23 -7.05 -0.13
CA GLY A 504 -6.87 -7.02 1.19
C GLY A 504 -7.91 -8.11 1.42
N VAL A 505 -8.71 -8.47 0.40
CA VAL A 505 -9.65 -9.59 0.50
C VAL A 505 -8.92 -10.93 0.50
N LEU A 506 -7.86 -11.07 -0.31
CA LEU A 506 -6.98 -12.24 -0.27
C LEU A 506 -6.34 -12.45 1.10
N ALA A 507 -5.97 -11.38 1.79
CA ALA A 507 -5.42 -11.47 3.13
C ALA A 507 -6.36 -12.18 4.12
N GLY A 508 -7.67 -11.90 4.04
CA GLY A 508 -8.63 -12.57 4.91
C GLY A 508 -8.67 -14.07 4.69
N ARG A 509 -8.68 -14.50 3.42
CA ARG A 509 -8.68 -15.93 3.05
C ARG A 509 -7.39 -16.63 3.47
N LEU A 510 -6.24 -16.06 3.10
CA LEU A 510 -4.93 -16.66 3.30
C LEU A 510 -4.57 -16.78 4.78
N ILE A 511 -4.79 -15.72 5.56
CA ILE A 511 -4.46 -15.69 6.98
C ILE A 511 -5.41 -16.58 7.79
N ALA A 512 -6.70 -16.62 7.46
CA ALA A 512 -7.63 -17.51 8.13
C ALA A 512 -7.31 -18.99 7.83
N ASP A 513 -6.94 -19.34 6.59
CA ASP A 513 -6.48 -20.68 6.24
C ASP A 513 -5.18 -21.06 6.99
N GLU A 514 -4.19 -20.16 7.08
CA GLU A 514 -2.96 -20.40 7.87
C GLU A 514 -3.24 -20.57 9.38
N ILE A 515 -4.20 -19.82 9.95
CA ILE A 515 -4.60 -19.92 11.36
C ILE A 515 -5.31 -21.26 11.67
N ASP A 516 -6.11 -21.77 10.73
CA ASP A 516 -6.76 -23.09 10.86
C ASP A 516 -5.84 -24.27 10.49
N GLY A 517 -4.64 -24.00 9.97
CA GLY A 517 -3.71 -25.03 9.48
C GLY A 517 -4.17 -25.68 8.17
N VAL A 518 -5.00 -25.00 7.39
CA VAL A 518 -5.47 -25.43 6.07
C VAL A 518 -4.43 -25.05 5.02
N GLU A 519 -4.00 -26.03 4.21
CA GLU A 519 -3.09 -25.77 3.09
C GLU A 519 -3.83 -24.97 2.00
N ASN A 520 -3.25 -23.82 1.61
CA ASN A 520 -3.80 -22.95 0.58
C ASN A 520 -2.81 -22.86 -0.62
N PRO A 521 -3.24 -23.18 -1.86
CA PRO A 521 -2.35 -23.25 -3.02
C PRO A 521 -1.77 -21.89 -3.45
N TRP A 522 -2.31 -20.77 -2.98
CA TRP A 522 -1.86 -19.43 -3.32
C TRP A 522 -0.86 -18.85 -2.30
N ALA A 523 -0.82 -19.37 -1.07
CA ALA A 523 -0.07 -18.79 0.04
C ALA A 523 1.44 -18.64 -0.24
N ALA A 524 2.03 -19.53 -1.05
CA ALA A 524 3.45 -19.48 -1.41
C ALA A 524 3.85 -18.21 -2.18
N LEU A 525 2.97 -17.65 -3.00
CA LEU A 525 3.23 -16.42 -3.77
C LEU A 525 3.31 -15.20 -2.84
N TYR A 526 2.36 -15.09 -1.91
CA TYR A 526 2.24 -13.91 -1.05
C TYR A 526 3.09 -14.00 0.23
N SER A 527 3.63 -15.17 0.56
CA SER A 527 4.34 -15.38 1.84
C SER A 527 5.45 -14.34 2.09
N PRO A 528 5.48 -13.68 3.27
CA PRO A 528 6.60 -12.83 3.71
C PRO A 528 7.96 -13.54 3.78
N LYS A 529 7.97 -14.87 3.61
CA LYS A 529 9.16 -15.73 3.65
C LYS A 529 9.62 -16.14 2.24
N ARG A 530 8.98 -15.65 1.15
CA ARG A 530 9.35 -16.00 -0.24
C ARG A 530 10.79 -15.58 -0.56
N LEU A 531 11.56 -16.49 -1.16
CA LEU A 531 12.99 -16.28 -1.44
C LEU A 531 13.33 -16.13 -2.93
N GLY A 532 12.48 -16.62 -3.84
CA GLY A 532 12.77 -16.64 -5.28
C GLY A 532 12.90 -15.23 -5.86
N SER A 533 11.93 -14.37 -5.55
CA SER A 533 11.88 -12.98 -6.01
C SER A 533 12.95 -12.08 -5.39
N ILE A 534 13.45 -12.40 -4.18
CA ILE A 534 14.50 -11.61 -3.51
C ILE A 534 15.75 -11.56 -4.39
N VAL A 535 16.22 -12.70 -4.92
CA VAL A 535 17.42 -12.76 -5.76
C VAL A 535 17.25 -11.92 -7.04
N GLN A 536 16.08 -11.96 -7.66
CA GLN A 536 15.74 -11.20 -8.86
C GLN A 536 15.41 -9.73 -8.59
N SER A 537 15.28 -9.33 -7.32
CA SER A 537 14.95 -7.98 -6.89
C SER A 537 16.09 -7.30 -6.11
N LEU A 538 17.21 -7.99 -5.85
CA LEU A 538 18.42 -7.40 -5.29
C LEU A 538 18.84 -6.08 -5.98
N PRO A 539 18.81 -5.93 -7.33
CA PRO A 539 19.16 -4.66 -7.97
C PRO A 539 18.18 -3.52 -7.63
N SER A 540 16.87 -3.77 -7.63
CA SER A 540 15.86 -2.75 -7.29
C SER A 540 15.88 -2.41 -5.81
N MET A 541 16.11 -3.39 -4.93
CA MET A 541 16.32 -3.17 -3.49
C MET A 541 17.52 -2.26 -3.21
N VAL A 542 18.68 -2.50 -3.86
CA VAL A 542 19.89 -1.66 -3.71
C VAL A 542 19.67 -0.25 -4.27
N ALA A 543 18.97 -0.12 -5.40
CA ALA A 543 18.62 1.19 -5.96
C ALA A 543 17.67 1.96 -5.03
N ASN A 544 16.68 1.28 -4.42
CA ASN A 544 15.76 1.86 -3.46
C ASN A 544 16.50 2.33 -2.19
N ASP A 545 17.32 1.48 -1.58
CA ASP A 545 18.12 1.85 -0.39
C ASP A 545 19.04 3.05 -0.65
N LEU A 546 19.70 3.11 -1.82
CA LEU A 546 20.50 4.28 -2.20
C LEU A 546 19.63 5.55 -2.32
N GLN A 547 18.46 5.45 -2.95
CA GLN A 547 17.53 6.57 -3.09
C GLN A 547 16.98 7.04 -1.74
N VAL A 548 16.63 6.11 -0.85
CA VAL A 548 16.19 6.38 0.53
C VAL A 548 17.30 7.07 1.32
N ASN A 549 18.54 6.57 1.24
CA ASN A 549 19.69 7.15 1.93
C ASN A 549 20.05 8.56 1.41
N LEU A 550 19.81 8.85 0.13
CA LEU A 550 19.96 10.21 -0.41
C LEU A 550 19.01 11.23 0.23
N GLN A 551 17.85 10.81 0.78
CA GLN A 551 16.88 11.73 1.40
C GLN A 551 17.33 12.26 2.77
N TYR A 552 18.27 11.61 3.47
CA TYR A 552 18.88 12.17 4.68
C TYR A 552 19.62 13.49 4.41
N LYS A 553 19.93 13.83 3.15
CA LYS A 553 20.40 15.19 2.77
C LYS A 553 19.42 16.30 3.13
N ARG A 554 18.13 16.01 3.39
CA ARG A 554 17.17 16.99 3.93
C ARG A 554 17.56 17.53 5.31
N LEU A 555 18.46 16.89 6.05
CA LEU A 555 19.12 17.47 7.24
C LEU A 555 19.75 18.85 6.99
N PHE A 556 20.08 19.17 5.73
CA PHE A 556 20.73 20.41 5.31
C PHE A 556 19.86 21.25 4.35
N LYS A 557 18.57 20.95 4.19
CA LYS A 557 17.63 21.68 3.33
C LYS A 557 16.53 22.31 4.17
N SER A 558 16.33 23.62 4.08
CA SER A 558 15.15 24.29 4.64
C SER A 558 14.09 24.43 3.55
N ASP A 559 12.82 24.15 3.87
CA ASP A 559 11.71 24.44 2.96
C ASP A 559 11.29 25.92 3.09
N ILE A 560 11.48 26.51 4.27
CA ILE A 560 11.27 27.93 4.60
C ILE A 560 12.51 28.54 5.27
N THR A 561 12.74 29.83 5.11
CA THR A 561 13.83 30.58 5.78
C THR A 561 13.33 31.40 6.96
N ASP A 562 12.14 31.99 6.85
CA ASP A 562 11.42 32.64 7.94
C ASP A 562 10.06 31.96 8.14
N ILE A 563 9.54 32.01 9.38
CA ILE A 563 8.18 31.59 9.71
C ILE A 563 7.17 32.64 9.24
N GLU A 564 7.57 33.92 9.15
CA GLU A 564 6.69 34.98 8.66
C GLU A 564 6.36 34.83 7.17
N ASP A 565 7.25 34.22 6.37
CA ASP A 565 7.02 33.88 4.95
C ASP A 565 5.87 32.88 4.73
N LEU A 566 5.50 32.08 5.75
CA LEU A 566 4.35 31.17 5.65
C LEU A 566 3.04 31.94 5.57
N LYS A 567 2.21 31.60 4.57
CA LYS A 567 0.81 32.02 4.50
C LYS A 567 -0.03 31.24 5.54
N PRO A 568 -1.15 31.80 6.04
CA PRO A 568 -2.15 31.03 6.80
C PRO A 568 -2.61 29.78 6.02
N GLY A 569 -2.80 28.66 6.70
CA GLY A 569 -3.15 27.37 6.09
C GLY A 569 -1.99 26.67 5.35
N CYS A 570 -0.74 27.06 5.63
CA CYS A 570 0.47 26.45 5.05
C CYS A 570 1.49 26.06 6.12
N GLY A 571 2.38 25.13 5.76
CA GLY A 571 3.47 24.68 6.60
C GLY A 571 4.78 24.55 5.83
N GLY A 572 5.83 24.18 6.54
CA GLY A 572 7.18 24.01 6.01
C GLY A 572 8.14 23.51 7.07
N VAL A 573 9.30 23.02 6.67
CA VAL A 573 10.40 22.68 7.60
C VAL A 573 11.44 23.81 7.62
N LEU A 574 11.69 24.32 8.82
CA LEU A 574 12.77 25.25 9.13
C LEU A 574 13.96 24.44 9.67
N ASN A 575 15.10 24.51 8.97
CA ASN A 575 16.34 23.84 9.33
C ASN A 575 17.44 24.87 9.70
N PRO A 576 17.40 25.39 10.93
CA PRO A 576 18.37 26.36 11.42
C PRO A 576 19.74 25.71 11.65
N THR A 577 20.83 26.37 11.23
CA THR A 577 22.21 25.85 11.27
C THR A 577 22.70 25.43 12.66
N LEU A 578 22.10 25.95 13.73
CA LEU A 578 22.54 25.78 15.12
C LEU A 578 21.56 25.01 16.02
N SER A 579 20.42 24.55 15.51
CA SER A 579 19.43 23.81 16.31
C SER A 579 18.73 22.72 15.49
N LYS A 580 17.84 21.95 16.13
CA LYS A 580 17.20 20.80 15.49
C LYS A 580 16.17 21.27 14.43
N PRO A 581 16.02 20.54 13.31
CA PRO A 581 14.91 20.64 12.38
C PRO A 581 13.52 20.79 13.05
N VAL A 582 12.78 21.85 12.67
CA VAL A 582 11.44 22.15 13.17
C VAL A 582 10.44 22.12 12.02
N ALA A 583 9.36 21.35 12.17
CA ALA A 583 8.21 21.38 11.29
C ALA A 583 7.24 22.45 11.82
N VAL A 584 6.83 23.36 10.94
CA VAL A 584 6.04 24.55 11.29
C VAL A 584 4.76 24.54 10.47
N TYR A 585 3.62 24.71 11.13
CA TYR A 585 2.33 24.97 10.49
C TYR A 585 1.81 26.33 10.97
N LYS A 586 1.34 27.18 10.06
CA LYS A 586 0.63 28.42 10.37
C LYS A 586 -0.84 28.19 10.08
N ASP A 587 -1.68 28.25 11.12
CA ASP A 587 -3.12 28.00 11.00
C ASP A 587 -3.82 29.08 10.18
N GLU A 588 -5.10 28.84 9.92
CA GLU A 588 -6.00 29.69 9.16
C GLU A 588 -6.21 31.08 9.81
N ASN A 589 -5.90 31.24 11.10
CA ASN A 589 -5.92 32.49 11.86
C ASN A 589 -4.54 33.16 11.97
N GLY A 590 -3.49 32.57 11.37
CA GLY A 590 -2.11 33.04 11.46
C GLY A 590 -1.32 32.57 12.69
N LYS A 591 -1.89 31.74 13.57
CA LYS A 591 -1.23 31.17 14.74
C LYS A 591 -0.22 30.10 14.30
N VAL A 592 0.96 30.11 14.92
CA VAL A 592 2.04 29.18 14.59
C VAL A 592 2.05 27.99 15.55
N HIS A 593 2.20 26.80 14.98
CA HIS A 593 2.29 25.51 15.67
C HIS A 593 3.60 24.82 15.25
N LYS A 594 4.36 24.30 16.22
CA LYS A 594 5.68 23.72 15.95
C LYS A 594 5.80 22.29 16.46
N TYR A 595 6.47 21.47 15.65
CA TYR A 595 6.76 20.06 15.91
C TYR A 595 8.21 19.76 15.57
N SER A 596 8.77 18.66 16.06
CA SER A 596 10.04 18.16 15.54
C SER A 596 9.86 17.70 14.10
N ALA A 597 10.70 18.18 13.17
CA ALA A 597 10.69 17.67 11.80
C ALA A 597 11.31 16.27 11.66
N PHE A 598 11.82 15.68 12.75
CA PHE A 598 12.31 14.31 12.75
C PHE A 598 11.16 13.31 12.84
N CYS A 599 10.91 12.59 11.75
CA CYS A 599 9.99 11.45 11.76
C CYS A 599 10.38 10.46 12.89
N PRO A 600 9.46 10.09 13.79
CA PRO A 600 9.77 9.26 14.94
C PRO A 600 10.28 7.85 14.58
N HIS A 601 9.97 7.33 13.38
CA HIS A 601 10.42 6.03 12.87
C HIS A 601 11.96 5.93 12.80
N LEU A 602 12.61 6.61 11.85
CA LEU A 602 14.06 6.53 11.62
C LEU A 602 14.73 7.90 11.39
N LYS A 603 14.16 8.96 12.01
CA LYS A 603 14.70 10.33 12.06
C LYS A 603 15.01 10.95 10.70
N GLY A 604 14.30 10.53 9.65
CA GLY A 604 14.22 11.27 8.39
C GLY A 604 13.54 12.63 8.62
N VAL A 605 14.04 13.67 7.97
CA VAL A 605 13.46 15.01 8.03
C VAL A 605 12.25 15.07 7.09
N VAL A 606 11.06 15.36 7.63
CA VAL A 606 9.81 15.48 6.86
C VAL A 606 9.86 16.65 5.85
N CYS A 607 8.85 16.75 5.00
CA CYS A 607 8.60 17.87 4.09
C CYS A 607 7.11 18.21 4.13
N TRP A 608 6.74 19.44 3.75
CA TRP A 608 5.34 19.84 3.63
C TRP A 608 4.71 19.34 2.33
N ASN A 609 3.52 18.75 2.44
CA ASN A 609 2.63 18.42 1.35
C ASN A 609 1.51 19.47 1.33
N GLU A 610 1.51 20.32 0.31
CA GLU A 610 0.60 21.46 0.19
C GLU A 610 -0.83 21.04 -0.13
N ALA A 611 -0.99 19.93 -0.86
CA ALA A 611 -2.28 19.43 -1.32
C ALA A 611 -3.10 18.86 -0.16
N GLU A 612 -2.51 17.93 0.59
CA GLU A 612 -3.21 17.25 1.70
C GLU A 612 -3.03 17.94 3.05
N LYS A 613 -2.23 19.00 3.13
CA LYS A 613 -1.87 19.72 4.37
C LYS A 613 -1.25 18.77 5.40
N SER A 614 -0.21 18.04 4.97
CA SER A 614 0.47 17.03 5.80
C SER A 614 1.99 17.22 5.81
N PHE A 615 2.64 16.66 6.83
CA PHE A 615 4.09 16.48 6.85
C PHE A 615 4.42 15.04 6.42
N ASP A 616 5.12 14.91 5.30
CA ASP A 616 5.42 13.62 4.66
C ASP A 616 6.90 13.28 4.85
N CYS A 617 7.22 12.04 5.23
CA CYS A 617 8.59 11.57 5.44
C CYS A 617 9.13 10.88 4.17
N PRO A 618 10.08 11.49 3.43
CA PRO A 618 10.53 10.96 2.14
C PRO A 618 11.44 9.73 2.23
N VAL A 619 11.75 9.27 3.44
CA VAL A 619 12.65 8.14 3.69
C VAL A 619 11.87 6.81 3.71
N HIS A 620 10.72 6.75 4.38
CA HIS A 620 9.94 5.51 4.56
C HIS A 620 8.41 5.74 4.48
N GLY A 621 7.95 6.81 3.83
CA GLY A 621 6.53 7.02 3.55
C GLY A 621 5.62 7.36 4.75
N SER A 622 6.14 7.55 5.96
CA SER A 622 5.30 7.98 7.10
C SER A 622 4.72 9.37 6.88
N ARG A 623 3.43 9.55 7.16
CA ARG A 623 2.74 10.83 7.02
C ARG A 623 2.11 11.27 8.33
N PHE A 624 2.11 12.58 8.56
CA PHE A 624 1.57 13.24 9.74
C PHE A 624 0.65 14.38 9.31
N SER A 625 -0.45 14.61 10.02
CA SER A 625 -1.35 15.73 9.72
C SER A 625 -0.70 17.09 10.01
N LYS A 626 -1.37 18.20 9.67
CA LYS A 626 -0.92 19.56 10.02
C LYS A 626 -0.78 19.78 11.54
N GLU A 627 -1.52 19.00 12.34
CA GLU A 627 -1.46 18.91 13.80
C GLU A 627 -0.37 17.95 14.32
N GLY A 628 0.41 17.34 13.41
CA GLY A 628 1.48 16.39 13.72
C GLY A 628 1.01 14.97 14.09
N VAL A 629 -0.28 14.67 14.03
CA VAL A 629 -0.84 13.34 14.35
C VAL A 629 -0.40 12.32 13.29
N CYS A 630 0.01 11.11 13.70
CA CYS A 630 0.40 10.07 12.74
C CYS A 630 -0.82 9.49 12.02
N ILE A 631 -0.89 9.75 10.70
CA ILE A 631 -1.97 9.30 9.82
C ILE A 631 -1.57 8.08 8.97
N ILE A 632 -0.27 7.92 8.64
CA ILE A 632 0.28 6.74 7.96
C ILE A 632 1.62 6.32 8.59
N GLY A 633 1.78 5.01 8.84
CA GLY A 633 3.00 4.37 9.34
C GLY A 633 4.18 4.36 8.33
N PRO A 634 5.32 3.71 8.63
CA PRO A 634 5.65 2.89 9.81
C PRO A 634 5.91 3.69 11.11
N ALA A 635 5.80 5.01 11.11
CA ALA A 635 5.78 5.78 12.34
C ALA A 635 4.68 5.29 13.31
N LYS A 636 5.05 5.08 14.57
CA LYS A 636 4.18 4.51 15.62
C LYS A 636 3.40 5.55 16.42
N VAL A 637 3.83 6.81 16.35
CA VAL A 637 3.33 7.94 17.14
C VAL A 637 3.46 9.21 16.30
N GLY A 638 2.79 10.29 16.70
CA GLY A 638 2.88 11.60 16.03
C GLY A 638 4.27 12.26 16.07
N LEU A 639 4.42 13.37 15.35
CA LEU A 639 5.55 14.28 15.52
C LEU A 639 5.48 14.90 16.92
N SER A 640 6.59 14.84 17.68
CA SER A 640 6.65 15.44 19.01
C SER A 640 6.46 16.96 18.92
N PRO A 641 5.54 17.58 19.69
CA PRO A 641 5.42 19.02 19.79
C PRO A 641 6.75 19.69 20.19
N ALA A 642 7.01 20.87 19.63
CA ALA A 642 8.19 21.69 19.94
C ALA A 642 7.85 22.93 20.78
N ASP A 643 6.55 23.27 20.91
CA ASP A 643 6.01 24.28 21.82
C ASP A 643 4.60 23.91 22.31
N GLU A 644 4.10 24.64 23.31
CA GLU A 644 2.75 24.44 23.87
C GLU A 644 1.64 24.69 22.83
N ALA A 645 1.89 25.53 21.82
CA ALA A 645 0.93 25.79 20.75
C ALA A 645 0.76 24.57 19.82
N GLY A 646 1.86 23.90 19.47
CA GLY A 646 1.84 22.61 18.75
C GLY A 646 1.22 21.50 19.59
N LYS A 647 1.50 21.46 20.89
CA LYS A 647 0.94 20.46 21.82
C LYS A 647 -0.57 20.57 21.94
N ALA A 648 -1.10 21.75 22.29
CA ALA A 648 -2.54 21.96 22.42
C ALA A 648 -3.31 21.71 21.11
N HIS A 649 -2.68 21.98 19.96
CA HIS A 649 -3.25 21.69 18.64
C HIS A 649 -3.29 20.19 18.32
N GLN A 650 -2.24 19.45 18.68
CA GLN A 650 -2.20 17.99 18.54
C GLN A 650 -3.21 17.31 19.49
N GLU A 651 -3.31 17.77 20.73
CA GLU A 651 -4.27 17.25 21.72
C GLU A 651 -5.72 17.51 21.27
N ALA A 652 -6.03 18.70 20.75
CA ALA A 652 -7.35 19.03 20.21
C ALA A 652 -7.74 18.21 18.97
N ALA A 653 -6.77 17.69 18.20
CA ALA A 653 -7.02 16.89 17.00
C ALA A 653 -7.40 15.43 17.29
N VAL A 654 -7.13 14.95 18.51
CA VAL A 654 -7.35 13.54 18.90
C VAL A 654 -8.36 13.36 20.05
N SER A 655 -8.76 14.44 20.72
CA SER A 655 -9.56 14.39 21.96
C SER A 655 -11.03 14.81 21.80
N ALA A 656 -11.45 15.23 20.60
CA ALA A 656 -12.80 15.71 20.32
C ALA A 656 -13.77 14.55 20.01
#